data_AF-A0A8C2F4Y5-F1
#
_entry.id   AF-A0A8C2F4Y5-F1
#
_cell.length_a   1.000
_cell.length_b   1.000
_cell.length_c   1.000
_cell.angle_alpha   90.00
_cell.angle_beta   90.00
_cell.angle_gamma   90.00
#
_symmetry.space_group_name_H-M   'P 1'
#
loop_
_entity.id
_entity.type
_entity.pdbx_description
1 polymer ?
#
loop_
_entity_poly.entity_id
_entity_poly.type
_entity_poly.pdbx_seq_one_letter_code
_entity_poly.pdbx_strand_id
1 'polypeptide(L)'
;MYEKCKNQGKGKTFVVRYGGRGQDGSPIIIFPEFPSFCEIGDQEFRNVLTYLTSTPSLSAAGVGFIVVIDRRRDRWTCLKGTLLRISGWFPANLRLVLVLRPSAILQRTLSDVFFKLHKDDFKVPVIMLSSLADLHFYIERSQLTQELGGSQYYCHKTWISHRTDLESFAALVKRMAERLQVFGRELAETELPNNLLTASNLLNAKTSRKDSFKEEMAGALSQGRRLLENIREPVRRDPDSSLNPDQLENTLFHFISFDNIWLLSQLNESSTAFDEFWIQHQNKLDLCFKLCQFEHNFQQQATATMNAFSDIGISPAQTEHLLQELTNHEKKACVLDRVRSVIAEGQSLIDSSQNVDDSVAVKCSELQRVRENLTQRLKDKRTMLTQAMELHRRLEMVCKWCDDGIYMLASQPLDKCQSQEGAESALSELECYLETANEKQQWEISTVWLEYENILNNELREQVKRAFEKKASLQEMFERRRVSLKKLAAKQTRPVQPVAPRPESLSSPGIYLSIYLSIYLSISSLCVCVCVCVCVFVHRHVMNELLETERAYVEELMCVLQGYAAEMDNPSMAPLIPAALQNKKDVLFGNMQEIYNFHKSIFLKELETYTDCPELVGRCFLDWMGELQIYEKYCHNKPRSESLWRQCSDCTFIQECQKKLEHKLGLDSYLLKPVQRITKYQLLLKEMIKYSKGCEGSVELQAALSSILGILKAVNDSMHLIAITGYEGNLGDLGRLLMQGSFSVWAEHKRGHVKVMELARFKPMQRHLFLHQKALLFCKRREESGEGYEKAPSYSFKQELSMAAIGITEHAKGDSKKFEVWSRSRDEVYTVQAVSEEVKTIWVTEIRKLLTGQLEACKEASQQRAPEQFSSDTSSTNRYDYTPSHLHMHM
;
A
#
# COMPACT_ATOMS: atom_id res chain seq x y z
N MET A 1 44.64 -1.84 4.04
CA MET A 1 45.54 -2.10 2.87
C MET A 1 46.88 -1.38 2.99
N TYR A 2 46.93 -0.12 3.44
CA TYR A 2 48.19 0.64 3.60
C TYR A 2 49.15 0.09 4.69
N GLU A 3 48.65 -0.70 5.65
CA GLU A 3 49.51 -1.34 6.65
C GLU A 3 50.51 -2.35 6.05
N LYS A 4 50.27 -2.90 4.85
CA LYS A 4 51.26 -3.75 4.18
C LYS A 4 52.49 -2.97 3.70
N CYS A 5 52.35 -1.68 3.40
CA CYS A 5 53.49 -0.80 3.03
C CYS A 5 54.24 -0.25 4.25
N LYS A 6 53.73 -0.48 5.48
CA LYS A 6 54.32 -0.02 6.74
C LYS A 6 55.59 -0.79 7.12
N ASN A 7 55.80 -1.99 6.56
CA ASN A 7 56.85 -2.93 6.97
C ASN A 7 58.22 -2.74 6.28
N GLN A 8 58.41 -1.73 5.43
CA GLN A 8 59.73 -1.42 4.87
C GLN A 8 60.17 -0.05 5.37
N GLY A 9 60.90 -0.02 6.48
CA GLY A 9 61.36 1.20 7.17
C GLY A 9 62.32 2.10 6.38
N LYS A 10 61.85 2.74 5.30
CA LYS A 10 62.50 3.86 4.61
C LYS A 10 61.43 4.87 4.21
N GLY A 11 61.49 6.08 4.76
CA GLY A 11 60.46 7.11 4.69
C GLY A 11 60.21 7.76 3.31
N LYS A 12 60.22 7.00 2.21
CA LYS A 12 59.84 7.46 0.88
C LYS A 12 58.86 6.46 0.25
N THR A 13 57.69 6.95 -0.15
CA THR A 13 56.66 6.17 -0.85
C THR A 13 56.82 6.39 -2.34
N PHE A 14 56.69 5.34 -3.15
CA PHE A 14 56.95 5.40 -4.60
C PHE A 14 55.95 6.24 -5.40
N VAL A 15 54.81 6.57 -4.78
CA VAL A 15 53.76 7.43 -5.31
C VAL A 15 53.09 8.14 -4.14
N VAL A 16 52.78 9.42 -4.30
CA VAL A 16 52.12 10.21 -3.28
C VAL A 16 51.13 11.20 -3.90
N ARG A 17 50.08 11.51 -3.14
CA ARG A 17 49.13 12.58 -3.43
C ARG A 17 49.15 13.58 -2.28
N TYR A 18 49.62 14.79 -2.55
CA TYR A 18 49.78 15.84 -1.53
C TYR A 18 48.59 16.80 -1.45
N GLY A 19 47.62 16.69 -2.38
CA GLY A 19 46.39 17.49 -2.40
C GLY A 19 46.37 18.58 -3.47
N GLY A 20 47.50 18.87 -4.11
CA GLY A 20 47.62 19.86 -5.17
C GLY A 20 46.73 19.60 -6.40
N ARG A 21 46.37 20.70 -7.09
CA ARG A 21 45.57 20.71 -8.32
C ARG A 21 46.28 21.43 -9.47
N GLY A 22 45.98 20.99 -10.69
CA GLY A 22 46.28 21.75 -11.90
C GLY A 22 45.38 22.98 -12.03
N GLN A 23 45.71 23.86 -12.97
CA GLN A 23 44.96 25.11 -13.23
C GLN A 23 43.47 24.87 -13.57
N ASP A 24 43.13 23.71 -14.10
CA ASP A 24 41.77 23.27 -14.46
C ASP A 24 41.09 22.46 -13.35
N GLY A 25 41.69 22.40 -12.15
CA GLY A 25 41.17 21.64 -11.01
C GLY A 25 41.56 20.16 -10.99
N SER A 26 42.31 19.68 -12.00
CA SER A 26 42.74 18.27 -12.09
C SER A 26 43.55 17.84 -10.87
N PRO A 27 43.25 16.70 -10.22
CA PRO A 27 44.04 16.19 -9.11
C PRO A 27 45.45 15.76 -9.55
N ILE A 28 46.45 16.11 -8.74
CA ILE A 28 47.86 15.78 -9.02
C ILE A 28 48.28 14.52 -8.24
N ILE A 29 48.92 13.58 -8.95
CA ILE A 29 49.64 12.44 -8.36
C ILE A 29 51.12 12.58 -8.70
N ILE A 30 51.99 12.46 -7.71
CA ILE A 30 53.43 12.58 -7.86
C ILE A 30 54.09 11.22 -7.66
N PHE A 31 54.95 10.84 -8.59
CA PHE A 31 55.91 9.76 -8.45
C PHE A 31 57.25 10.40 -8.09
N PRO A 32 57.58 10.48 -6.79
CA PRO A 32 58.84 11.08 -6.37
C PRO A 32 60.02 10.18 -6.72
N GLU A 33 61.23 10.70 -6.50
CA GLU A 33 62.46 9.93 -6.63
C GLU A 33 62.41 8.68 -5.74
N PHE A 34 62.39 7.50 -6.40
CA PHE A 34 62.32 6.21 -5.74
C PHE A 34 63.23 5.20 -6.47
N PRO A 35 64.49 5.04 -6.02
CA PRO A 35 65.49 4.24 -6.73
C PRO A 35 65.11 2.76 -6.90
N SER A 36 64.39 2.19 -5.93
CA SER A 36 63.90 0.79 -5.94
C SER A 36 62.55 0.62 -6.65
N PHE A 37 62.12 1.55 -7.52
CA PHE A 37 60.79 1.50 -8.14
C PHE A 37 60.54 0.20 -8.94
N CYS A 38 61.58 -0.34 -9.56
CA CYS A 38 61.48 -1.58 -10.32
C CYS A 38 61.20 -2.81 -9.44
N GLU A 39 61.54 -2.75 -8.15
CA GLU A 39 61.38 -3.84 -7.16
C GLU A 39 59.95 -3.96 -6.62
N ILE A 40 59.09 -2.97 -6.90
CA ILE A 40 57.68 -2.98 -6.48
C ILE A 40 56.91 -3.98 -7.35
N GLY A 41 56.22 -4.91 -6.70
CA GLY A 41 55.36 -5.88 -7.39
C GLY A 41 54.12 -5.24 -8.01
N ASP A 42 53.66 -5.77 -9.15
CA ASP A 42 52.55 -5.19 -9.92
C ASP A 42 51.26 -5.09 -9.12
N GLN A 43 50.97 -6.06 -8.24
CA GLN A 43 49.77 -6.01 -7.40
C GLN A 43 49.82 -4.89 -6.36
N GLU A 44 50.99 -4.61 -5.79
CA GLU A 44 51.18 -3.53 -4.83
C GLU A 44 51.05 -2.16 -5.50
N PHE A 45 51.71 -2.00 -6.65
CA PHE A 45 51.55 -0.83 -7.51
C PHE A 45 50.08 -0.58 -7.83
N ARG A 46 49.35 -1.64 -8.22
CA ARG A 46 47.93 -1.56 -8.55
C ARG A 46 47.08 -1.10 -7.38
N ASN A 47 47.21 -1.76 -6.24
CA ASN A 47 46.41 -1.48 -5.05
C ASN A 47 46.57 -0.03 -4.56
N VAL A 48 47.82 0.46 -4.46
CA VAL A 48 48.11 1.82 -3.99
C VAL A 48 47.56 2.85 -4.97
N LEU A 49 47.75 2.64 -6.27
CA LEU A 49 47.30 3.59 -7.28
C LEU A 49 45.78 3.63 -7.39
N THR A 50 45.09 2.48 -7.35
CA THR A 50 43.61 2.43 -7.28
C THR A 50 43.11 3.24 -6.09
N TYR A 51 43.68 3.00 -4.91
CA TYR A 51 43.28 3.73 -3.71
C TYR A 51 43.51 5.24 -3.84
N LEU A 52 44.69 5.68 -4.28
CA LEU A 52 44.97 7.10 -4.43
C LEU A 52 44.06 7.78 -5.46
N THR A 53 43.71 7.08 -6.55
CA THR A 53 42.76 7.59 -7.55
C THR A 53 41.30 7.55 -7.11
N SER A 54 40.95 6.75 -6.08
CA SER A 54 39.58 6.70 -5.53
C SER A 54 39.33 7.68 -4.39
N THR A 55 40.37 8.35 -3.89
CA THR A 55 40.26 9.35 -2.81
C THR A 55 39.73 10.73 -3.20
N PRO A 56 39.85 11.26 -4.44
CA PRO A 56 39.20 12.51 -4.82
C PRO A 56 37.68 12.33 -4.97
N SER A 57 36.93 13.44 -4.88
CA SER A 57 35.50 13.43 -5.21
C SER A 57 35.27 13.04 -6.68
N LEU A 58 34.09 12.50 -6.99
CA LEU A 58 33.71 12.10 -8.36
C LEU A 58 33.84 13.25 -9.36
N SER A 59 33.46 14.46 -8.97
CA SER A 59 33.63 15.68 -9.78
C SER A 59 35.10 15.97 -10.08
N ALA A 60 36.00 15.85 -9.08
CA ALA A 60 37.42 16.07 -9.28
C ALA A 60 38.09 14.94 -10.09
N ALA A 61 37.68 13.69 -9.90
CA ALA A 61 38.19 12.55 -10.66
C ALA A 61 37.74 12.58 -12.15
N GLY A 62 36.57 13.15 -12.43
CA GLY A 62 36.01 13.27 -13.78
C GLY A 62 36.80 14.20 -14.72
N VAL A 63 37.51 15.20 -14.17
CA VAL A 63 38.37 16.13 -14.95
C VAL A 63 39.59 15.42 -15.55
N GLY A 64 40.05 14.36 -14.89
CA GLY A 64 41.26 13.60 -15.22
C GLY A 64 42.46 13.99 -14.36
N PHE A 65 43.42 13.07 -14.20
CA PHE A 65 44.58 13.23 -13.33
C PHE A 65 45.78 13.82 -14.07
N ILE A 66 46.52 14.69 -13.38
CA ILE A 66 47.87 15.10 -13.78
C ILE A 66 48.86 14.24 -13.01
N VAL A 67 49.76 13.58 -13.73
CA VAL A 67 50.83 12.78 -13.13
C VAL A 67 52.15 13.51 -13.28
N VAL A 68 52.82 13.78 -12.18
CA VAL A 68 54.18 14.36 -12.16
C VAL A 68 55.16 13.26 -11.80
N ILE A 69 56.15 13.01 -12.66
CA ILE A 69 57.18 11.99 -12.46
C ILE A 69 58.51 12.71 -12.21
N ASP A 70 59.01 12.67 -10.97
CA ASP A 70 60.32 13.23 -10.62
C ASP A 70 61.41 12.17 -10.70
N ARG A 71 62.26 12.28 -11.73
CA ARG A 71 63.36 11.34 -12.01
C ARG A 71 64.68 12.06 -12.24
N ARG A 72 64.85 13.27 -11.70
CA ARG A 72 66.04 14.12 -11.93
C ARG A 72 67.39 13.47 -11.57
N ARG A 73 67.37 12.46 -10.69
CA ARG A 73 68.55 11.73 -10.19
C ARG A 73 68.57 10.24 -10.60
N ASP A 74 67.60 9.80 -11.39
CA ASP A 74 67.45 8.39 -11.79
C ASP A 74 68.04 8.11 -13.19
N ARG A 75 68.18 6.82 -13.53
CA ARG A 75 68.56 6.37 -14.88
C ARG A 75 67.37 6.42 -15.83
N TRP A 76 67.64 6.63 -17.12
CA TRP A 76 66.61 6.60 -18.19
C TRP A 76 65.77 5.31 -18.19
N THR A 77 66.40 4.17 -17.91
CA THR A 77 65.73 2.87 -17.83
C THR A 77 64.64 2.83 -16.74
N CYS A 78 64.84 3.51 -15.61
CA CYS A 78 63.88 3.60 -14.53
C CYS A 78 62.68 4.48 -14.90
N LEU A 79 62.92 5.59 -15.61
CA LEU A 79 61.86 6.45 -16.14
C LEU A 79 61.01 5.70 -17.18
N LYS A 80 61.65 4.99 -18.12
CA LYS A 80 60.97 4.16 -19.12
C LYS A 80 60.10 3.09 -18.46
N GLY A 81 60.61 2.39 -17.44
CA GLY A 81 59.84 1.41 -16.67
C GLY A 81 58.64 2.03 -15.93
N THR A 82 58.79 3.23 -15.38
CA THR A 82 57.69 3.96 -14.72
C THR A 82 56.59 4.33 -15.72
N LEU A 83 56.97 4.89 -16.88
CA LEU A 83 56.04 5.25 -17.94
C LEU A 83 55.29 4.03 -18.47
N LEU A 84 55.98 2.92 -18.77
CA LEU A 84 55.34 1.68 -19.24
C LEU A 84 54.34 1.08 -18.24
N ARG A 85 54.64 1.14 -16.94
CA ARG A 85 53.70 0.66 -15.90
C ARG A 85 52.46 1.55 -15.80
N ILE A 86 52.62 2.87 -15.95
CA ILE A 86 51.52 3.83 -15.94
C ILE A 86 50.66 3.70 -17.21
N SER A 87 51.26 3.58 -18.41
CA SER A 87 50.49 3.37 -19.64
C SER A 87 49.78 2.02 -19.66
N GLY A 88 50.49 0.97 -19.23
CA GLY A 88 49.93 -0.38 -19.18
C GLY A 88 48.77 -0.49 -18.21
N TRP A 89 48.78 0.30 -17.12
CA TRP A 89 47.69 0.31 -16.16
C TRP A 89 47.66 1.61 -15.33
N PHE A 90 46.68 2.47 -15.60
CA PHE A 90 46.28 3.56 -14.72
C PHE A 90 44.76 3.46 -14.48
N PRO A 91 44.30 3.43 -13.22
CA PRO A 91 42.91 3.08 -12.86
C PRO A 91 41.89 4.20 -13.11
N ALA A 92 42.31 5.37 -13.61
CA ALA A 92 41.45 6.53 -13.82
C ALA A 92 41.79 7.25 -15.14
N ASN A 93 41.04 8.31 -15.48
CA ASN A 93 41.33 9.10 -16.66
C ASN A 93 42.64 9.89 -16.45
N LEU A 94 43.65 9.63 -17.27
CA LEU A 94 44.87 10.44 -17.31
C LEU A 94 44.63 11.64 -18.23
N ARG A 95 45.10 12.82 -17.81
CA ARG A 95 44.96 14.04 -18.62
C ARG A 95 46.30 14.52 -19.13
N LEU A 96 47.31 14.49 -18.27
CA LEU A 96 48.63 15.03 -18.55
C LEU A 96 49.69 14.30 -17.74
N VAL A 97 50.82 13.99 -18.36
CA VAL A 97 52.00 13.45 -17.66
C VAL A 97 53.15 14.44 -17.81
N LEU A 98 53.65 14.95 -16.69
CA LEU A 98 54.79 15.87 -16.61
C LEU A 98 56.00 15.11 -16.06
N VAL A 99 57.13 15.15 -16.75
CA VAL A 99 58.32 14.37 -16.39
C VAL A 99 59.50 15.31 -16.15
N LEU A 100 60.01 15.36 -14.91
CA LEU A 100 61.27 16.03 -14.60
C LEU A 100 62.43 15.07 -14.91
N ARG A 101 63.17 15.38 -15.97
CA ARG A 101 64.16 14.45 -16.55
C ARG A 101 65.50 14.42 -15.80
N PRO A 102 66.27 13.31 -15.89
CA PRO A 102 67.66 13.27 -15.41
C PRO A 102 68.53 14.31 -16.12
N SER A 103 69.37 15.03 -15.37
CA SER A 103 70.22 16.12 -15.89
C SER A 103 71.43 15.64 -16.71
N ALA A 104 71.78 14.35 -16.63
CA ALA A 104 73.01 13.78 -17.21
C ALA A 104 72.89 13.26 -18.65
N ILE A 105 71.86 13.63 -19.42
CA ILE A 105 71.58 13.01 -20.73
C ILE A 105 71.50 14.07 -21.85
N LEU A 106 72.32 13.90 -22.89
CA LEU A 106 72.39 14.73 -24.10
C LEU A 106 71.04 14.80 -24.82
N GLN A 107 70.63 16.03 -25.17
CA GLN A 107 69.33 16.34 -25.77
C GLN A 107 69.04 15.67 -27.12
N ARG A 108 70.06 15.28 -27.88
CA ARG A 108 69.92 14.83 -29.28
C ARG A 108 69.63 13.33 -29.46
N THR A 109 70.04 12.46 -28.53
CA THR A 109 69.87 11.00 -28.66
C THR A 109 68.52 10.50 -28.13
N LEU A 110 67.80 11.34 -27.37
CA LEU A 110 66.54 10.97 -26.74
C LEU A 110 65.30 11.29 -27.59
N SER A 111 65.34 12.33 -28.43
CA SER A 111 64.24 12.67 -29.34
C SER A 111 63.84 11.46 -30.20
N ASP A 112 64.81 10.76 -30.79
CA ASP A 112 64.53 9.66 -31.73
C ASP A 112 64.02 8.37 -31.07
N VAL A 113 64.44 8.09 -29.82
CA VAL A 113 63.95 6.93 -29.04
C VAL A 113 62.62 7.23 -28.37
N PHE A 114 62.39 8.50 -28.00
CA PHE A 114 61.14 8.98 -27.38
C PHE A 114 60.00 9.06 -28.41
N PHE A 115 60.24 9.55 -29.64
CA PHE A 115 59.24 9.58 -30.72
C PHE A 115 58.70 8.18 -31.10
N LYS A 116 59.46 7.11 -30.84
CA LYS A 116 59.03 5.71 -31.06
C LYS A 116 58.14 5.14 -29.96
N LEU A 117 58.21 5.66 -28.73
CA LEU A 117 57.33 5.28 -27.61
C LEU A 117 56.07 6.16 -27.54
N HIS A 118 56.08 7.33 -28.18
CA HIS A 118 55.11 8.41 -27.92
C HIS A 118 53.75 8.26 -28.63
N LYS A 119 53.66 7.49 -29.72
CA LYS A 119 52.44 7.49 -30.55
C LYS A 119 51.43 6.38 -30.23
N ASP A 120 51.89 5.22 -29.75
CA ASP A 120 51.03 4.04 -29.61
C ASP A 120 50.68 3.66 -28.15
N ASP A 121 51.53 3.98 -27.17
CA ASP A 121 51.37 3.51 -25.78
C ASP A 121 50.63 4.47 -24.84
N PHE A 122 50.68 5.79 -25.07
CA PHE A 122 49.99 6.79 -24.25
C PHE A 122 48.99 7.57 -25.09
N LYS A 123 47.70 7.47 -24.74
CA LYS A 123 46.62 8.26 -25.37
C LYS A 123 46.57 9.73 -24.90
N VAL A 124 47.55 10.17 -24.11
CA VAL A 124 47.55 11.46 -23.39
C VAL A 124 48.90 12.18 -23.55
N PRO A 125 48.95 13.52 -23.49
CA PRO A 125 50.20 14.26 -23.63
C PRO A 125 51.21 13.93 -22.52
N VAL A 126 52.46 13.63 -22.92
CA VAL A 126 53.61 13.47 -22.02
C VAL A 126 54.63 14.57 -22.30
N ILE A 127 54.88 15.44 -21.33
CA ILE A 127 55.74 16.62 -21.45
C ILE A 127 57.02 16.43 -20.63
N MET A 128 58.17 16.59 -21.29
CA MET A 128 59.49 16.48 -20.67
C MET A 128 59.98 17.85 -20.23
N LEU A 129 60.17 18.03 -18.92
CA LEU A 129 60.60 19.27 -18.28
C LEU A 129 62.11 19.21 -17.99
N SER A 130 62.82 20.32 -18.23
CA SER A 130 64.27 20.42 -18.02
C SER A 130 64.62 21.02 -16.66
N SER A 131 63.69 21.74 -16.04
CA SER A 131 63.88 22.37 -14.74
C SER A 131 62.60 22.35 -13.90
N LEU A 132 62.72 22.63 -12.59
CA LEU A 132 61.55 22.88 -11.73
C LEU A 132 60.82 24.17 -12.13
N ALA A 133 61.52 25.15 -12.71
CA ALA A 133 60.87 26.37 -13.21
C ALA A 133 59.87 26.05 -14.33
N ASP A 134 60.17 25.05 -15.16
CA ASP A 134 59.28 24.62 -16.24
C ASP A 134 57.98 24.00 -15.71
N LEU A 135 58.03 23.37 -14.53
CA LEU A 135 56.86 22.77 -13.87
C LEU A 135 55.83 23.86 -13.48
N HIS A 136 56.30 25.06 -13.15
CA HIS A 136 55.44 26.17 -12.74
C HIS A 136 54.59 26.78 -13.86
N PHE A 137 54.89 26.49 -15.12
CA PHE A 137 53.99 26.86 -16.24
C PHE A 137 52.71 26.02 -16.26
N TYR A 138 52.73 24.83 -15.67
CA TYR A 138 51.60 23.90 -15.67
C TYR A 138 50.89 23.81 -14.31
N ILE A 139 51.64 23.98 -13.21
CA ILE A 139 51.11 23.84 -11.84
C ILE A 139 51.60 25.01 -10.99
N GLU A 140 50.67 25.69 -10.31
CA GLU A 140 51.00 26.80 -9.42
C GLU A 140 51.91 26.40 -8.25
N ARG A 141 52.76 27.33 -7.79
CA ARG A 141 53.68 27.09 -6.66
C ARG A 141 52.94 26.73 -5.37
N SER A 142 51.75 27.27 -5.15
CA SER A 142 50.89 26.97 -4.00
C SER A 142 50.38 25.52 -3.98
N GLN A 143 50.40 24.83 -5.12
CA GLN A 143 49.87 23.47 -5.32
C GLN A 143 50.97 22.39 -5.35
N LEU A 144 52.23 22.79 -5.14
CA LEU A 144 53.40 21.89 -5.15
C LEU A 144 54.10 21.90 -3.79
N THR A 145 54.70 20.77 -3.42
CA THR A 145 55.51 20.67 -2.20
C THR A 145 56.87 21.35 -2.37
N GLN A 146 57.54 21.64 -1.26
CA GLN A 146 58.87 22.27 -1.26
C GLN A 146 59.92 21.49 -2.09
N GLU A 147 59.84 20.15 -2.12
CA GLU A 147 60.73 19.28 -2.90
C GLU A 147 60.62 19.50 -4.42
N LEU A 148 59.46 20.00 -4.88
CA LEU A 148 59.15 20.34 -6.27
C LEU A 148 59.13 21.87 -6.52
N GLY A 149 59.72 22.66 -5.61
CA GLY A 149 59.83 24.11 -5.75
C GLY A 149 58.55 24.90 -5.41
N GLY A 150 57.60 24.28 -4.71
CA GLY A 150 56.37 24.94 -4.26
C GLY A 150 56.35 25.31 -2.77
N SER A 151 55.21 25.80 -2.30
CA SER A 151 54.99 26.26 -0.91
C SER A 151 54.03 25.37 -0.12
N GLN A 152 53.50 24.29 -0.68
CA GLN A 152 52.56 23.40 -0.01
C GLN A 152 53.27 22.55 1.05
N TYR A 153 52.81 22.63 2.31
CA TYR A 153 53.28 21.76 3.37
C TYR A 153 52.62 20.38 3.28
N TYR A 154 53.43 19.32 3.38
CA TYR A 154 52.94 17.95 3.44
C TYR A 154 53.79 17.07 4.36
N CYS A 155 53.11 16.30 5.22
CA CYS A 155 53.74 15.24 6.01
C CYS A 155 53.04 13.89 5.74
N HIS A 156 53.78 12.94 5.17
CA HIS A 156 53.23 11.63 4.80
C HIS A 156 52.72 10.85 6.02
N LYS A 157 53.48 10.88 7.13
CA LYS A 157 53.14 10.18 8.37
C LYS A 157 51.84 10.72 8.99
N THR A 158 51.71 12.04 9.06
CA THR A 158 50.50 12.71 9.57
C THR A 158 49.29 12.41 8.69
N TRP A 159 49.45 12.47 7.37
CA TRP A 159 48.37 12.12 6.43
C TRP A 159 47.88 10.68 6.61
N ILE A 160 48.80 9.71 6.69
CA ILE A 160 48.43 8.31 6.92
C ILE A 160 47.68 8.16 8.25
N SER A 161 48.15 8.80 9.32
CA SER A 161 47.49 8.74 10.63
C SER A 161 46.05 9.25 10.53
N HIS A 162 45.87 10.48 10.04
CA HIS A 162 44.55 11.09 9.93
C HIS A 162 43.61 10.28 9.02
N ARG A 163 44.14 9.70 7.94
CA ARG A 163 43.33 8.88 7.03
C ARG A 163 42.94 7.55 7.66
N THR A 164 43.83 6.93 8.42
CA THR A 164 43.53 5.68 9.15
C THR A 164 42.46 5.91 10.22
N ASP A 165 42.56 7.02 10.95
CA ASP A 165 41.58 7.39 11.97
C ASP A 165 40.21 7.71 11.33
N LEU A 166 40.20 8.40 10.18
CA LEU A 166 38.98 8.68 9.41
C LEU A 166 38.32 7.42 8.88
N GLU A 167 39.09 6.46 8.35
CA GLU A 167 38.57 5.18 7.89
C GLU A 167 38.00 4.34 9.04
N SER A 168 38.65 4.37 10.20
CA SER A 168 38.18 3.72 11.42
C SER A 168 36.86 4.34 11.89
N PHE A 169 36.74 5.67 11.84
CA PHE A 169 35.50 6.38 12.13
C PHE A 169 34.39 6.07 11.10
N ALA A 170 34.71 6.02 9.81
CA ALA A 170 33.76 5.64 8.77
C ALA A 170 33.22 4.21 8.98
N ALA A 171 34.08 3.28 9.38
CA ALA A 171 33.66 1.91 9.73
C ALA A 171 32.73 1.88 10.95
N LEU A 172 33.00 2.71 11.97
CA LEU A 172 32.12 2.87 13.13
C LEU A 172 30.74 3.40 12.74
N VAL A 173 30.68 4.47 11.92
CA VAL A 173 29.42 5.05 11.41
C VAL A 173 28.62 4.01 10.62
N LYS A 174 29.30 3.24 9.76
CA LYS A 174 28.66 2.15 9.00
C LYS A 174 28.06 1.07 9.91
N ARG A 175 28.80 0.62 10.93
CA ARG A 175 28.31 -0.36 11.92
C ARG A 175 27.11 0.17 12.70
N MET A 176 27.12 1.45 13.06
CA MET A 176 25.98 2.12 13.73
C MET A 176 24.76 2.13 12.83
N ALA A 177 24.91 2.52 11.55
CA ALA A 177 23.81 2.52 10.58
C ALA A 177 23.21 1.11 10.37
N GLU A 178 24.04 0.07 10.25
CA GLU A 178 23.60 -1.32 10.13
C GLU A 178 22.81 -1.79 11.36
N ARG A 179 23.30 -1.48 12.57
CA ARG A 179 22.59 -1.80 13.82
C ARG A 179 21.27 -1.06 13.93
N LEU A 180 21.24 0.21 13.52
CA LEU A 180 20.03 1.02 13.51
C LEU A 180 19.00 0.45 12.52
N GLN A 181 19.44 -0.03 11.34
CA GLN A 181 18.58 -0.73 10.39
C GLN A 181 17.96 -1.99 10.96
N VAL A 182 18.76 -2.84 11.61
CA VAL A 182 18.27 -4.07 12.25
C VAL A 182 17.26 -3.72 13.33
N PHE A 183 17.55 -2.74 14.19
CA PHE A 183 16.63 -2.33 15.24
C PHE A 183 15.34 -1.71 14.70
N GLY A 184 15.42 -0.85 13.68
CA GLY A 184 14.25 -0.27 13.01
C GLY A 184 13.38 -1.33 12.33
N ARG A 185 13.99 -2.34 11.71
CA ARG A 185 13.27 -3.50 11.16
C ARG A 185 12.57 -4.29 12.26
N GLU A 186 13.28 -4.63 13.33
CA GLU A 186 12.69 -5.31 14.49
C GLU A 186 11.52 -4.51 15.08
N LEU A 187 11.60 -3.17 15.15
CA LEU A 187 10.50 -2.33 15.62
C LEU A 187 9.31 -2.34 14.65
N ALA A 188 9.56 -2.24 13.33
CA ALA A 188 8.51 -2.28 12.32
C ALA A 188 7.79 -3.64 12.24
N GLU A 189 8.51 -4.73 12.50
CA GLU A 189 8.00 -6.12 12.48
C GLU A 189 7.47 -6.57 13.86
N THR A 190 7.51 -5.71 14.89
CA THR A 190 7.01 -6.07 16.22
C THR A 190 5.49 -6.15 16.19
N GLU A 191 4.96 -7.38 16.29
CA GLU A 191 3.53 -7.60 16.52
C GLU A 191 3.10 -7.03 17.87
N LEU A 192 1.95 -6.35 17.88
CA LEU A 192 1.42 -5.76 19.10
C LEU A 192 0.94 -6.86 20.06
N PRO A 193 1.42 -6.87 21.32
CA PRO A 193 1.12 -7.94 22.27
C PRO A 193 -0.35 -7.93 22.72
N ASN A 194 -0.92 -9.13 22.87
CA ASN A 194 -2.32 -9.32 23.25
C ASN A 194 -2.57 -9.39 24.77
N ASN A 195 -1.51 -9.41 25.58
CA ASN A 195 -1.60 -9.56 27.04
C ASN A 195 -0.75 -8.48 27.74
N LEU A 196 -1.25 -7.98 28.87
CA LEU A 196 -0.65 -6.90 29.66
C LEU A 196 0.79 -7.23 30.08
N LEU A 197 1.05 -8.47 30.50
CA LEU A 197 2.38 -8.91 30.92
C LEU A 197 3.39 -8.88 29.76
N THR A 198 2.96 -9.35 28.58
CA THR A 198 3.77 -9.38 27.36
C THR A 198 4.03 -7.97 26.83
N ALA A 199 3.02 -7.08 26.94
CA ALA A 199 3.14 -5.67 26.57
C ALA A 199 4.15 -4.91 27.44
N SER A 200 4.11 -5.13 28.76
CA SER A 200 5.05 -4.50 29.69
C SER A 200 6.50 -4.96 29.45
N ASN A 201 6.72 -6.27 29.30
CA ASN A 201 8.05 -6.82 29.04
C ASN A 201 8.65 -6.34 27.72
N LEU A 202 7.82 -6.29 26.67
CA LEU A 202 8.22 -5.80 25.36
C LEU A 202 8.60 -4.31 25.40
N LEU A 203 7.78 -3.47 26.05
CA LEU A 203 8.06 -2.04 26.19
C LEU A 203 9.38 -1.79 26.92
N ASN A 204 9.61 -2.49 28.03
CA ASN A 204 10.84 -2.37 28.81
C ASN A 204 12.09 -2.82 28.02
N ALA A 205 12.01 -3.98 27.34
CA ALA A 205 13.11 -4.50 26.53
C ALA A 205 13.46 -3.56 25.36
N LYS A 206 12.45 -3.02 24.67
CA LYS A 206 12.66 -2.10 23.54
C LYS A 206 13.20 -0.75 24.01
N THR A 207 12.73 -0.22 25.14
CA THR A 207 13.21 1.05 25.72
C THR A 207 14.66 0.95 26.17
N SER A 208 15.02 -0.13 26.88
CA SER A 208 16.41 -0.38 27.30
C SER A 208 17.36 -0.48 26.11
N ARG A 209 16.95 -1.18 25.04
CA ARG A 209 17.75 -1.32 23.81
C ARG A 209 17.91 0.03 23.07
N LYS A 210 16.89 0.90 23.10
CA LYS A 210 16.96 2.27 22.57
C LYS A 210 17.97 3.12 23.35
N ASP A 211 17.93 3.07 24.68
CA ASP A 211 18.83 3.87 25.54
C ASP A 211 20.31 3.47 25.32
N SER A 212 20.59 2.17 25.33
CA SER A 212 21.93 1.65 25.02
C SER A 212 22.44 2.11 23.64
N PHE A 213 21.58 2.07 22.62
CA PHE A 213 21.96 2.49 21.28
C PHE A 213 22.22 4.01 21.18
N LYS A 214 21.43 4.82 21.90
CA LYS A 214 21.62 6.28 21.96
C LYS A 214 22.94 6.67 22.61
N GLU A 215 23.32 5.99 23.68
CA GLU A 215 24.61 6.19 24.34
C GLU A 215 25.78 5.88 23.39
N GLU A 216 25.68 4.77 22.67
CA GLU A 216 26.66 4.39 21.65
C GLU A 216 26.80 5.45 20.54
N MET A 217 25.68 5.95 19.98
CA MET A 217 25.71 7.01 18.96
C MET A 217 26.33 8.31 19.50
N ALA A 218 26.02 8.68 20.75
CA ALA A 218 26.61 9.87 21.39
C ALA A 218 28.12 9.73 21.56
N GLY A 219 28.60 8.53 21.91
CA GLY A 219 30.02 8.20 21.94
C GLY A 219 30.70 8.34 20.58
N ALA A 220 30.08 7.81 19.52
CA ALA A 220 30.60 7.90 18.15
C ALA A 220 30.64 9.34 17.63
N LEU A 221 29.60 10.15 17.88
CA LEU A 221 29.60 11.59 17.55
C LEU A 221 30.74 12.34 18.25
N SER A 222 31.00 11.99 19.51
CA SER A 222 32.09 12.59 20.30
C SER A 222 33.47 12.20 19.76
N GLN A 223 33.64 10.94 19.34
CA GLN A 223 34.86 10.47 18.68
C GLN A 223 35.11 11.19 17.34
N GLY A 224 34.06 11.36 16.51
CA GLY A 224 34.17 12.09 15.26
C GLY A 224 34.54 13.56 15.45
N ARG A 225 33.96 14.25 16.44
CA ARG A 225 34.31 15.63 16.80
C ARG A 225 35.77 15.78 17.24
N ARG A 226 36.27 14.89 18.10
CA ARG A 226 37.68 14.85 18.52
C ARG A 226 38.62 14.61 17.33
N LEU A 227 38.25 13.71 16.42
CA LEU A 227 39.02 13.47 15.20
C LEU A 227 39.07 14.73 14.32
N LEU A 228 37.95 15.44 14.16
CA LEU A 228 37.91 16.71 13.41
C LEU A 228 38.82 17.78 14.06
N GLU A 229 38.80 17.89 15.39
CA GLU A 229 39.67 18.79 16.14
C GLU A 229 41.15 18.48 15.91
N ASN A 230 41.53 17.20 15.96
CA ASN A 230 42.90 16.74 15.69
C ASN A 230 43.33 17.02 14.24
N ILE A 231 42.44 16.82 13.27
CA ILE A 231 42.73 17.10 11.85
C ILE A 231 42.97 18.59 11.62
N ARG A 232 42.27 19.46 12.36
CA ARG A 232 42.35 20.93 12.27
C ARG A 232 43.43 21.55 13.17
N GLU A 233 44.05 20.78 14.06
CA GLU A 233 45.07 21.25 15.01
C GLU A 233 46.27 21.95 14.35
N PRO A 234 46.83 21.48 13.21
CA PRO A 234 47.97 22.13 12.55
C PRO A 234 47.66 23.54 12.03
N VAL A 235 46.38 23.83 11.74
CA VAL A 235 45.90 25.15 11.26
C VAL A 235 45.78 26.15 12.43
N ARG A 236 45.71 25.67 13.68
CA ARG A 236 45.53 26.51 14.87
C ARG A 236 46.83 26.91 15.58
N ARG A 237 47.92 26.16 15.41
CA ARG A 237 49.18 26.40 16.14
C ARG A 237 50.03 27.54 15.58
N ASP A 238 49.74 28.06 14.39
CA ASP A 238 50.51 29.14 13.77
C ASP A 238 49.59 30.22 13.15
N PRO A 239 49.12 31.21 13.95
CA PRO A 239 48.24 32.28 13.49
C PRO A 239 48.91 33.28 12.52
N ASP A 240 50.24 33.33 12.52
CA ASP A 240 51.03 34.27 11.70
C ASP A 240 51.50 33.66 10.36
N SER A 241 51.27 32.36 10.15
CA SER A 241 51.33 31.77 8.81
C SER A 241 50.10 32.19 8.02
N SER A 242 50.20 33.32 7.30
CA SER A 242 49.14 33.85 6.44
C SER A 242 48.89 32.92 5.24
N LEU A 243 48.29 31.75 5.46
CA LEU A 243 47.69 30.94 4.41
C LEU A 243 46.34 31.58 4.08
N ASN A 244 46.21 32.14 2.88
CA ASN A 244 44.94 32.66 2.39
C ASN A 244 43.81 31.61 2.52
N PRO A 245 42.54 32.01 2.69
CA PRO A 245 41.39 31.10 2.71
C PRO A 245 41.40 30.10 1.55
N ASP A 246 41.76 30.56 0.35
CA ASP A 246 41.90 29.73 -0.86
C ASP A 246 43.04 28.71 -0.78
N GLN A 247 44.12 28.98 -0.03
CA GLN A 247 45.20 28.01 0.19
C GLN A 247 44.82 26.96 1.23
N LEU A 248 43.98 27.32 2.19
CA LEU A 248 43.46 26.40 3.21
C LEU A 248 42.41 25.44 2.61
N GLU A 249 41.53 25.96 1.75
CA GLU A 249 40.48 25.23 1.03
C GLU A 249 41.04 24.17 0.05
N ASN A 250 42.29 24.36 -0.40
CA ASN A 250 43.00 23.52 -1.37
C ASN A 250 43.94 22.46 -0.75
N THR A 251 43.96 22.28 0.57
CA THR A 251 44.85 21.31 1.23
C THR A 251 44.20 19.95 1.49
N LEU A 252 45.03 18.91 1.56
CA LEU A 252 44.63 17.53 1.89
C LEU A 252 43.90 17.41 3.25
N PHE A 253 44.18 18.33 4.18
CA PHE A 253 43.47 18.46 5.46
C PHE A 253 42.02 18.89 5.28
N HIS A 254 41.71 19.71 4.29
CA HIS A 254 40.34 20.11 3.97
C HIS A 254 39.52 18.91 3.48
N PHE A 255 40.05 18.05 2.61
CA PHE A 255 39.34 16.83 2.17
C PHE A 255 39.07 15.85 3.31
N ILE A 256 40.07 15.57 4.16
CA ILE A 256 39.88 14.66 5.30
C ILE A 256 38.90 15.28 6.32
N SER A 257 38.98 16.61 6.54
CA SER A 257 38.03 17.32 7.39
C SER A 257 36.62 17.28 6.80
N PHE A 258 36.47 17.47 5.49
CA PHE A 258 35.18 17.45 4.80
C PHE A 258 34.55 16.05 4.85
N ASP A 259 35.32 15.00 4.56
CA ASP A 259 34.89 13.60 4.73
C ASP A 259 34.44 13.33 6.18
N ASN A 260 35.18 13.83 7.17
CA ASN A 260 34.83 13.69 8.59
C ASN A 260 33.54 14.45 8.96
N ILE A 261 33.41 15.71 8.55
CA ILE A 261 32.23 16.55 8.76
C ILE A 261 31.01 15.91 8.12
N TRP A 262 31.18 15.36 6.92
CA TRP A 262 30.13 14.65 6.21
C TRP A 262 29.67 13.42 6.99
N LEU A 263 30.59 12.58 7.46
CA LEU A 263 30.28 11.42 8.30
C LEU A 263 29.60 11.82 9.63
N LEU A 264 30.03 12.93 10.24
CA LEU A 264 29.39 13.50 11.43
C LEU A 264 27.96 13.95 11.15
N SER A 265 27.72 14.65 10.04
CA SER A 265 26.37 15.05 9.62
C SER A 265 25.48 13.84 9.43
N GLN A 266 25.97 12.81 8.73
CA GLN A 266 25.22 11.57 8.49
C GLN A 266 24.86 10.82 9.79
N LEU A 267 25.80 10.72 10.73
CA LEU A 267 25.53 10.09 12.03
C LEU A 267 24.53 10.91 12.84
N ASN A 268 24.61 12.24 12.77
CA ASN A 268 23.68 13.15 13.45
C ASN A 268 22.27 13.07 12.85
N GLU A 269 22.14 13.14 11.53
CA GLU A 269 20.89 12.95 10.78
C GLU A 269 20.25 11.59 11.12
N SER A 270 21.05 10.52 11.14
CA SER A 270 20.57 9.18 11.52
C SER A 270 20.07 9.13 12.96
N SER A 271 20.73 9.84 13.88
CA SER A 271 20.30 9.95 15.28
C SER A 271 18.97 10.69 15.41
N THR A 272 18.81 11.82 14.71
CA THR A 272 17.58 12.61 14.71
C THR A 272 16.42 11.85 14.07
N ALA A 273 16.63 11.22 12.91
CA ALA A 273 15.62 10.40 12.25
C ALA A 273 15.18 9.22 13.13
N PHE A 274 16.11 8.65 13.90
CA PHE A 274 15.78 7.61 14.87
C PHE A 274 14.95 8.14 16.05
N ASP A 275 15.22 9.36 16.54
CA ASP A 275 14.38 9.98 17.58
C ASP A 275 12.94 10.17 17.10
N GLU A 276 12.76 10.71 15.90
CA GLU A 276 11.43 10.90 15.30
C GLU A 276 10.69 9.56 15.13
N PHE A 277 11.38 8.54 14.60
CA PHE A 277 10.81 7.19 14.44
C PHE A 277 10.46 6.55 15.79
N TRP A 278 11.34 6.69 16.79
CA TRP A 278 11.11 6.15 18.12
C TRP A 278 9.90 6.80 18.79
N ILE A 279 9.74 8.12 18.71
CA ILE A 279 8.58 8.83 19.29
C ILE A 279 7.28 8.26 18.72
N GLN A 280 7.21 8.07 17.40
CA GLN A 280 6.02 7.49 16.75
C GLN A 280 5.75 6.05 17.22
N HIS A 281 6.79 5.22 17.29
CA HIS A 281 6.66 3.82 17.71
C HIS A 281 6.34 3.69 19.21
N GLN A 282 6.95 4.52 20.06
CA GLN A 282 6.70 4.57 21.50
C GLN A 282 5.26 4.97 21.77
N ASN A 283 4.73 5.96 21.07
CA ASN A 283 3.32 6.33 21.17
C ASN A 283 2.39 5.16 20.80
N LYS A 284 2.74 4.38 19.77
CA LYS A 284 1.98 3.18 19.37
C LYS A 284 2.02 2.08 20.44
N LEU A 285 3.19 1.80 21.02
CA LEU A 285 3.33 0.78 22.08
C LEU A 285 2.67 1.20 23.40
N ASP A 286 2.84 2.46 23.82
CA ASP A 286 2.22 3.00 25.03
C ASP A 286 0.69 3.01 24.93
N LEU A 287 0.18 3.30 23.74
CA LEU A 287 -1.25 3.17 23.42
C LEU A 287 -1.74 1.72 23.50
N CYS A 288 -1.01 0.77 22.90
CA CYS A 288 -1.36 -0.65 22.99
C CYS A 288 -1.34 -1.18 24.43
N PHE A 289 -0.34 -0.76 25.22
CA PHE A 289 -0.26 -1.08 26.64
C PHE A 289 -1.48 -0.56 27.42
N LYS A 290 -1.84 0.71 27.23
CA LYS A 290 -3.05 1.32 27.83
C LYS A 290 -4.33 0.57 27.48
N LEU A 291 -4.48 0.17 26.21
CA LEU A 291 -5.65 -0.59 25.75
C LEU A 291 -5.70 -2.00 26.36
N CYS A 292 -4.58 -2.72 26.42
CA CYS A 292 -4.51 -4.04 27.05
C CYS A 292 -4.77 -3.97 28.56
N GLN A 293 -4.30 -2.91 29.23
CA GLN A 293 -4.57 -2.67 30.64
C GLN A 293 -6.06 -2.42 30.88
N PHE A 294 -6.72 -1.68 29.98
CA PHE A 294 -8.14 -1.39 30.09
C PHE A 294 -9.02 -2.62 29.85
N GLU A 295 -8.71 -3.40 28.81
CA GLU A 295 -9.42 -4.64 28.46
C GLU A 295 -9.39 -5.65 29.63
N HIS A 296 -8.21 -5.86 30.22
CA HIS A 296 -8.02 -6.78 31.34
C HIS A 296 -8.86 -6.37 32.56
N ASN A 297 -8.88 -5.07 32.88
CA ASN A 297 -9.66 -4.54 34.00
C ASN A 297 -11.18 -4.65 33.74
N PHE A 298 -11.61 -4.47 32.49
CA PHE A 298 -13.02 -4.52 32.11
C PHE A 298 -13.59 -5.94 32.14
N GLN A 299 -12.87 -6.93 31.61
CA GLN A 299 -13.31 -8.33 31.63
C GLN A 299 -13.52 -8.84 33.06
N GLN A 300 -12.61 -8.54 34.00
CA GLN A 300 -12.77 -8.94 35.40
C GLN A 300 -14.04 -8.34 36.05
N GLN A 301 -14.35 -7.07 35.77
CA GLN A 301 -15.55 -6.42 36.33
C GLN A 301 -16.85 -6.92 35.69
N ALA A 302 -16.85 -7.19 34.38
CA ALA A 302 -18.02 -7.71 33.67
C ALA A 302 -18.40 -9.12 34.15
N THR A 303 -17.41 -10.00 34.33
CA THR A 303 -17.63 -11.36 34.86
C THR A 303 -18.14 -11.34 36.30
N ALA A 304 -17.58 -10.48 37.15
CA ALA A 304 -18.04 -10.32 38.54
C ALA A 304 -19.50 -9.83 38.62
N THR A 305 -19.91 -8.92 37.73
CA THR A 305 -21.29 -8.39 37.69
C THR A 305 -22.28 -9.44 37.19
N MET A 306 -21.89 -10.30 36.24
CA MET A 306 -22.78 -11.32 35.67
C MET A 306 -23.07 -12.48 36.63
N ASN A 307 -22.09 -12.86 37.46
CA ASN A 307 -22.26 -13.95 38.44
C ASN A 307 -23.18 -13.56 39.60
N ALA A 308 -23.49 -12.28 39.78
CA ALA A 308 -24.35 -11.81 40.85
C ALA A 308 -25.86 -12.00 40.59
N PHE A 309 -26.30 -12.26 39.35
CA PHE A 309 -27.73 -12.21 38.96
C PHE A 309 -28.28 -13.51 38.33
N SER A 310 -27.90 -14.68 38.84
CA SER A 310 -28.36 -15.97 38.29
C SER A 310 -29.84 -16.26 38.52
N ASP A 311 -30.42 -15.85 39.66
CA ASP A 311 -31.73 -16.38 40.10
C ASP A 311 -32.94 -15.58 39.63
N ILE A 312 -34.07 -16.27 39.45
CA ILE A 312 -35.42 -15.70 39.32
C ILE A 312 -36.02 -15.78 40.73
N GLY A 313 -36.45 -14.65 41.29
CA GLY A 313 -37.00 -14.61 42.65
C GLY A 313 -38.16 -15.61 42.80
N ILE A 314 -38.21 -16.30 43.95
CA ILE A 314 -39.24 -17.32 44.25
C ILE A 314 -40.40 -16.75 45.09
N SER A 315 -40.34 -15.47 45.43
CA SER A 315 -41.39 -14.74 46.15
C SER A 315 -41.49 -13.28 45.67
N PRO A 316 -42.64 -12.59 45.89
CA PRO A 316 -42.75 -11.16 45.58
C PRO A 316 -41.65 -10.34 46.26
N ALA A 317 -41.40 -10.53 47.56
CA ALA A 317 -40.40 -9.78 48.31
C ALA A 317 -38.96 -10.00 47.79
N GLN A 318 -38.62 -11.24 47.42
CA GLN A 318 -37.30 -11.54 46.84
C GLN A 318 -37.16 -10.99 45.42
N THR A 319 -38.21 -11.04 44.61
CA THR A 319 -38.21 -10.45 43.27
C THR A 319 -38.06 -8.93 43.34
N GLU A 320 -38.65 -8.30 44.36
CA GLU A 320 -38.54 -6.85 44.62
C GLU A 320 -37.13 -6.47 45.03
N HIS A 321 -36.53 -7.24 45.95
CA HIS A 321 -35.14 -7.08 46.35
C HIS A 321 -34.18 -7.20 45.16
N LEU A 322 -34.36 -8.22 44.31
CA LEU A 322 -33.55 -8.43 43.10
C LEU A 322 -33.72 -7.28 42.08
N LEU A 323 -34.94 -6.75 41.91
CA LEU A 323 -35.20 -5.56 41.10
C LEU A 323 -34.51 -4.31 41.66
N GLN A 324 -34.47 -4.17 42.99
CA GLN A 324 -33.83 -3.05 43.65
C GLN A 324 -32.29 -3.14 43.61
N GLU A 325 -31.72 -4.34 43.76
CA GLU A 325 -30.29 -4.58 43.53
C GLU A 325 -29.88 -4.33 42.09
N LEU A 326 -30.66 -4.83 41.12
CA LEU A 326 -30.44 -4.56 39.69
C LEU A 326 -30.50 -3.06 39.40
N THR A 327 -31.50 -2.36 39.94
CA THR A 327 -31.65 -0.90 39.78
C THR A 327 -30.50 -0.15 40.46
N ASN A 328 -30.00 -0.61 41.59
CA ASN A 328 -28.83 -0.03 42.25
C ASN A 328 -27.54 -0.26 41.46
N HIS A 329 -27.39 -1.41 40.80
CA HIS A 329 -26.28 -1.68 39.88
C HIS A 329 -26.36 -0.86 38.59
N GLU A 330 -27.56 -0.66 38.03
CA GLU A 330 -27.81 0.24 36.90
C GLU A 330 -27.55 1.71 37.27
N LYS A 331 -27.92 2.13 38.50
CA LYS A 331 -27.66 3.48 39.05
C LYS A 331 -26.21 3.70 39.46
N LYS A 332 -25.45 2.66 39.83
CA LYS A 332 -23.99 2.68 39.96
C LYS A 332 -23.33 2.76 38.57
N ALA A 333 -23.76 3.73 37.76
CA ALA A 333 -23.45 4.01 36.36
C ALA A 333 -21.95 4.21 36.02
N CYS A 334 -21.04 3.86 36.92
CA CYS A 334 -19.60 4.03 36.73
C CYS A 334 -19.01 3.06 35.68
N VAL A 335 -19.59 1.87 35.46
CA VAL A 335 -18.98 0.84 34.62
C VAL A 335 -19.30 1.02 33.14
N LEU A 336 -20.57 1.26 32.76
CA LEU A 336 -20.95 1.43 31.35
C LEU A 336 -20.50 2.78 30.76
N ASP A 337 -20.48 3.84 31.57
CA ASP A 337 -19.99 5.15 31.13
C ASP A 337 -18.46 5.20 31.03
N ARG A 338 -17.71 4.49 31.88
CA ARG A 338 -16.24 4.33 31.70
C ARG A 338 -15.90 3.55 30.43
N VAL A 339 -16.68 2.53 30.07
CA VAL A 339 -16.50 1.79 28.82
C VAL A 339 -16.77 2.68 27.61
N ARG A 340 -17.81 3.53 27.67
CA ARG A 340 -18.06 4.54 26.63
C ARG A 340 -16.92 5.56 26.52
N SER A 341 -16.40 6.06 27.63
CA SER A 341 -15.26 6.99 27.64
C SER A 341 -14.05 6.37 26.94
N VAL A 342 -13.70 5.13 27.26
CA VAL A 342 -12.51 4.50 26.69
C VAL A 342 -12.68 4.04 25.25
N ILE A 343 -13.89 3.63 24.84
CA ILE A 343 -14.18 3.41 23.41
C ILE A 343 -14.07 4.74 22.64
N ALA A 344 -14.56 5.85 23.20
CA ALA A 344 -14.47 7.17 22.57
C ALA A 344 -13.02 7.69 22.47
N GLU A 345 -12.21 7.46 23.50
CA GLU A 345 -10.76 7.74 23.47
C GLU A 345 -10.06 6.89 22.41
N GLY A 346 -10.36 5.58 22.36
CA GLY A 346 -9.82 4.68 21.34
C GLY A 346 -10.19 5.09 19.91
N GLN A 347 -11.43 5.53 19.68
CA GLN A 347 -11.90 5.98 18.38
C GLN A 347 -11.27 7.33 17.96
N SER A 348 -11.15 8.28 18.89
CA SER A 348 -10.46 9.56 18.64
C SER A 348 -8.98 9.35 18.27
N LEU A 349 -8.36 8.32 18.82
CA LEU A 349 -7.00 7.88 18.47
C LEU A 349 -6.92 7.17 17.12
N ILE A 350 -7.96 6.46 16.70
CA ILE A 350 -8.07 5.92 15.33
C ILE A 350 -8.15 7.09 14.33
N ASP A 351 -8.99 8.07 14.62
CA ASP A 351 -9.29 9.19 13.73
C ASP A 351 -8.11 10.19 13.60
N SER A 352 -7.23 10.26 14.61
CA SER A 352 -6.05 11.15 14.62
C SER A 352 -4.77 10.53 14.06
N SER A 353 -4.76 9.23 13.73
CA SER A 353 -3.60 8.50 13.22
C SER A 353 -3.75 8.16 11.73
N GLN A 354 -2.79 8.58 10.89
CA GLN A 354 -2.79 8.30 9.44
C GLN A 354 -2.52 6.83 9.06
N ASN A 355 -2.16 5.95 10.01
CA ASN A 355 -1.94 4.52 9.78
C ASN A 355 -2.23 3.74 11.07
N VAL A 356 -3.46 3.24 11.21
CA VAL A 356 -3.86 2.41 12.34
C VAL A 356 -3.95 0.97 11.88
N ASP A 357 -3.21 0.08 12.56
CA ASP A 357 -3.38 -1.36 12.47
C ASP A 357 -4.82 -1.73 12.85
N ASP A 358 -5.45 -2.60 12.06
CA ASP A 358 -6.81 -3.10 12.30
C ASP A 358 -7.01 -3.70 13.70
N SER A 359 -5.93 -4.06 14.40
CA SER A 359 -5.98 -4.62 15.76
C SER A 359 -6.63 -3.71 16.80
N VAL A 360 -6.44 -2.38 16.72
CA VAL A 360 -7.06 -1.43 17.67
C VAL A 360 -8.55 -1.29 17.39
N ALA A 361 -8.92 -1.19 16.11
CA ALA A 361 -10.32 -1.15 15.68
C ALA A 361 -11.06 -2.44 16.06
N VAL A 362 -10.40 -3.61 15.92
CA VAL A 362 -10.93 -4.91 16.35
C VAL A 362 -11.17 -4.92 17.87
N LYS A 363 -10.21 -4.47 18.69
CA LYS A 363 -10.40 -4.41 20.15
C LYS A 363 -11.48 -3.44 20.59
N CYS A 364 -11.58 -2.26 19.96
CA CYS A 364 -12.68 -1.33 20.19
C CYS A 364 -14.04 -1.96 19.83
N SER A 365 -14.09 -2.70 18.72
CA SER A 365 -15.29 -3.42 18.27
C SER A 365 -15.68 -4.57 19.21
N GLU A 366 -14.70 -5.33 19.71
CA GLU A 366 -14.92 -6.39 20.70
C GLU A 366 -15.43 -5.83 22.03
N LEU A 367 -14.82 -4.76 22.54
CA LEU A 367 -15.28 -4.05 23.74
C LEU A 367 -16.70 -3.50 23.56
N GLN A 368 -17.00 -2.95 22.39
CA GLN A 368 -18.34 -2.48 22.05
C GLN A 368 -19.36 -3.63 22.04
N ARG A 369 -19.01 -4.78 21.45
CA ARG A 369 -19.84 -5.98 21.45
C ARG A 369 -20.08 -6.53 22.86
N VAL A 370 -19.05 -6.57 23.71
CA VAL A 370 -19.19 -7.03 25.11
C VAL A 370 -20.10 -6.07 25.90
N ARG A 371 -19.97 -4.76 25.69
CA ARG A 371 -20.86 -3.74 26.29
C ARG A 371 -22.31 -3.93 25.86
N GLU A 372 -22.55 -4.12 24.57
CA GLU A 372 -23.90 -4.30 24.00
C GLU A 372 -24.53 -5.60 24.51
N ASN A 373 -23.75 -6.68 24.56
CA ASN A 373 -24.20 -7.95 25.14
C ASN A 373 -24.58 -7.80 26.62
N LEU A 374 -23.73 -7.16 27.43
CA LEU A 374 -24.02 -6.90 28.84
C LEU A 374 -25.27 -6.03 29.03
N THR A 375 -25.42 -4.98 28.22
CA THR A 375 -26.59 -4.08 28.25
C THR A 375 -27.87 -4.84 27.92
N GLN A 376 -27.82 -5.69 26.90
CA GLN A 376 -28.96 -6.50 26.49
C GLN A 376 -29.33 -7.51 27.58
N ARG A 377 -28.36 -8.22 28.15
CA ARG A 377 -28.59 -9.18 29.23
C ARG A 377 -29.16 -8.54 30.49
N LEU A 378 -28.75 -7.33 30.86
CA LEU A 378 -29.34 -6.58 31.98
C LEU A 378 -30.80 -6.20 31.70
N LYS A 379 -31.11 -5.75 30.48
CA LYS A 379 -32.49 -5.46 30.06
C LYS A 379 -33.37 -6.71 30.05
N ASP A 380 -32.86 -7.82 29.53
CA ASP A 380 -33.57 -9.10 29.52
C ASP A 380 -33.86 -9.54 30.96
N LYS A 381 -32.87 -9.46 31.85
CA LYS A 381 -33.04 -9.80 33.28
C LYS A 381 -34.05 -8.89 33.97
N ARG A 382 -34.02 -7.58 33.70
CA ARG A 382 -35.02 -6.63 34.24
C ARG A 382 -36.42 -6.98 33.78
N THR A 383 -36.58 -7.35 32.51
CA THR A 383 -37.87 -7.77 31.93
C THR A 383 -38.37 -9.05 32.60
N MET A 384 -37.51 -10.06 32.75
CA MET A 384 -37.84 -11.32 33.43
C MET A 384 -38.28 -11.09 34.89
N LEU A 385 -37.55 -10.28 35.65
CA LEU A 385 -37.92 -9.99 37.05
C LEU A 385 -39.22 -9.18 37.15
N THR A 386 -39.48 -8.27 36.20
CA THR A 386 -40.74 -7.51 36.16
C THR A 386 -41.92 -8.42 35.83
N GLN A 387 -41.75 -9.35 34.89
CA GLN A 387 -42.76 -10.37 34.56
C GLN A 387 -43.01 -11.31 35.74
N ALA A 388 -41.95 -11.76 36.43
CA ALA A 388 -42.07 -12.59 37.63
C ALA A 388 -42.82 -11.86 38.76
N MET A 389 -42.54 -10.57 38.95
CA MET A 389 -43.25 -9.74 39.93
C MET A 389 -44.75 -9.65 39.61
N GLU A 390 -45.11 -9.39 38.36
CA GLU A 390 -46.52 -9.29 37.96
C GLU A 390 -47.24 -10.64 38.10
N LEU A 391 -46.57 -11.75 37.76
CA LEU A 391 -47.11 -13.10 37.95
C LEU A 391 -47.37 -13.38 39.44
N HIS A 392 -46.40 -13.12 40.31
CA HIS A 392 -46.56 -13.28 41.76
C HIS A 392 -47.73 -12.45 42.30
N ARG A 393 -47.83 -11.17 41.90
CA ARG A 393 -48.90 -10.26 42.32
C ARG A 393 -50.29 -10.76 41.89
N ARG A 394 -50.39 -11.30 40.67
CA ARG A 394 -51.64 -11.89 40.16
C ARG A 394 -52.02 -13.16 40.90
N LEU A 395 -51.07 -14.05 41.15
CA LEU A 395 -51.31 -15.27 41.94
C LEU A 395 -51.78 -14.93 43.36
N GLU A 396 -51.20 -13.92 43.99
CA GLU A 396 -51.63 -13.44 45.31
C GLU A 396 -53.07 -12.90 45.28
N MET A 397 -53.45 -12.14 44.25
CA MET A 397 -54.83 -11.68 44.07
C MET A 397 -55.82 -12.84 43.90
N VAL A 398 -55.46 -13.88 43.14
CA VAL A 398 -56.31 -15.07 42.96
C VAL A 398 -56.45 -15.82 44.28
N CYS A 399 -55.35 -16.06 45.00
CA CYS A 399 -55.38 -16.74 46.29
C CYS A 399 -56.21 -15.98 47.33
N LYS A 400 -56.06 -14.65 47.40
CA LYS A 400 -56.83 -13.79 48.31
C LYS A 400 -58.32 -13.82 48.01
N TRP A 401 -58.69 -13.71 46.74
CA TRP A 401 -60.10 -13.87 46.32
C TRP A 401 -60.63 -15.26 46.71
N CYS A 402 -59.80 -16.30 46.58
CA CYS A 402 -60.22 -17.63 47.04
C CYS A 402 -60.46 -17.67 48.55
N ASP A 403 -59.56 -17.08 49.36
CA ASP A 403 -59.70 -17.04 50.82
C ASP A 403 -60.92 -16.23 51.27
N ASP A 404 -61.14 -15.07 50.67
CA ASP A 404 -62.30 -14.21 50.94
C ASP A 404 -63.62 -14.94 50.59
N GLY A 405 -63.64 -15.70 49.50
CA GLY A 405 -64.80 -16.51 49.08
C GLY A 405 -65.07 -17.69 50.01
N ILE A 406 -64.03 -18.37 50.47
CA ILE A 406 -64.14 -19.42 51.50
C ILE A 406 -64.69 -18.83 52.81
N TYR A 407 -64.17 -17.67 53.22
CA TYR A 407 -64.61 -16.98 54.43
C TYR A 407 -66.09 -16.56 54.34
N MET A 408 -66.51 -16.00 53.20
CA MET A 408 -67.91 -15.64 52.96
C MET A 408 -68.82 -16.87 53.06
N LEU A 409 -68.45 -17.99 52.40
CA LEU A 409 -69.19 -19.25 52.51
C LEU A 409 -69.30 -19.75 53.96
N ALA A 410 -68.21 -19.68 54.72
CA ALA A 410 -68.17 -20.10 56.12
C ALA A 410 -68.97 -19.17 57.05
N SER A 411 -69.12 -17.90 56.67
CA SER A 411 -69.82 -16.87 57.45
C SER A 411 -71.34 -16.87 57.24
N GLN A 412 -71.86 -17.70 56.31
CA GLN A 412 -73.29 -17.78 56.06
C GLN A 412 -74.05 -18.41 57.26
N PRO A 413 -75.02 -17.71 57.86
CA PRO A 413 -75.78 -18.23 59.00
C PRO A 413 -76.67 -19.40 58.59
N LEU A 414 -76.30 -20.62 59.02
CA LEU A 414 -76.96 -21.88 58.66
C LEU A 414 -78.45 -21.90 59.05
N ASP A 415 -78.80 -21.27 60.17
CA ASP A 415 -80.16 -21.27 60.73
C ASP A 415 -81.10 -20.38 59.92
N LYS A 416 -80.59 -19.25 59.41
CA LYS A 416 -81.34 -18.30 58.59
C LYS A 416 -81.51 -18.80 57.15
N CYS A 417 -80.57 -19.61 56.65
CA CYS A 417 -80.63 -20.20 55.30
C CYS A 417 -81.68 -21.32 55.15
N GLN A 418 -82.38 -21.72 56.22
CA GLN A 418 -83.44 -22.72 56.17
C GLN A 418 -84.81 -22.15 55.78
N SER A 419 -84.99 -20.83 55.86
CA SER A 419 -86.17 -20.16 55.31
C SER A 419 -85.99 -19.87 53.83
N GLN A 420 -87.09 -19.78 53.08
CA GLN A 420 -87.04 -19.45 51.65
C GLN A 420 -86.33 -18.10 51.41
N GLU A 421 -86.70 -17.08 52.17
CA GLU A 421 -86.13 -15.72 52.07
C GLU A 421 -84.63 -15.69 52.43
N GLY A 422 -84.20 -16.47 53.43
CA GLY A 422 -82.79 -16.59 53.77
C GLY A 422 -81.97 -17.39 52.77
N ALA A 423 -82.57 -18.38 52.10
CA ALA A 423 -81.93 -19.12 51.01
C ALA A 423 -81.77 -18.26 49.74
N GLU A 424 -82.76 -17.41 49.42
CA GLU A 424 -82.69 -16.45 48.31
C GLU A 424 -81.66 -15.34 48.57
N SER A 425 -81.60 -14.82 49.81
CA SER A 425 -80.58 -13.83 50.21
C SER A 425 -79.15 -14.38 50.13
N ALA A 426 -78.90 -15.59 50.66
CA ALA A 426 -77.58 -16.23 50.58
C ALA A 426 -77.18 -16.62 49.15
N LEU A 427 -78.16 -16.86 48.26
CA LEU A 427 -77.91 -17.10 46.84
C LEU A 427 -77.55 -15.80 46.11
N SER A 428 -78.23 -14.69 46.41
CA SER A 428 -77.90 -13.37 45.89
C SER A 428 -76.50 -12.90 46.33
N GLU A 429 -76.11 -13.17 47.58
CA GLU A 429 -74.76 -12.90 48.08
C GLU A 429 -73.68 -13.71 47.33
N LEU A 430 -73.95 -14.99 47.04
CA LEU A 430 -73.08 -15.85 46.22
C LEU A 430 -72.94 -15.35 44.77
N GLU A 431 -74.06 -14.97 44.14
CA GLU A 431 -74.07 -14.49 42.75
C GLU A 431 -73.39 -13.12 42.64
N CYS A 432 -73.62 -12.21 43.60
CA CYS A 432 -72.92 -10.94 43.71
C CYS A 432 -71.40 -11.13 43.92
N TYR A 433 -70.99 -12.11 44.74
CA TYR A 433 -69.56 -12.41 44.92
C TYR A 433 -68.92 -12.98 43.65
N LEU A 434 -69.62 -13.84 42.91
CA LEU A 434 -69.14 -14.34 41.62
C LEU A 434 -69.03 -13.22 40.57
N GLU A 435 -69.86 -12.19 40.64
CA GLU A 435 -69.74 -10.98 39.80
C GLU A 435 -68.52 -10.12 40.16
N THR A 436 -67.99 -10.21 41.40
CA THR A 436 -66.72 -9.55 41.76
C THR A 436 -65.49 -10.16 41.11
N ALA A 437 -65.64 -11.33 40.45
CA ALA A 437 -64.60 -11.93 39.61
C ALA A 437 -64.37 -11.05 38.37
N ASN A 438 -63.51 -10.05 38.52
CA ASN A 438 -63.28 -8.99 37.54
C ASN A 438 -62.68 -9.56 36.22
N GLU A 439 -62.65 -8.78 35.13
CA GLU A 439 -62.06 -9.21 33.82
C GLU A 439 -60.61 -9.74 33.94
N LYS A 440 -59.87 -9.35 35.00
CA LYS A 440 -58.50 -9.80 35.28
C LYS A 440 -58.39 -11.10 36.12
N GLN A 441 -59.50 -11.67 36.60
CA GLN A 441 -59.55 -12.91 37.39
C GLN A 441 -60.09 -14.12 36.60
N GLN A 442 -60.61 -13.90 35.38
CA GLN A 442 -60.90 -14.94 34.37
C GLN A 442 -59.62 -15.48 33.71
N TRP A 443 -58.55 -15.61 34.47
CA TRP A 443 -57.31 -16.21 34.00
C TRP A 443 -57.48 -17.71 33.90
N GLU A 444 -57.10 -18.26 32.74
CA GLU A 444 -57.00 -19.69 32.48
C GLU A 444 -55.54 -20.13 32.62
N ILE A 445 -55.32 -21.32 33.18
CA ILE A 445 -53.96 -21.79 33.42
C ILE A 445 -53.15 -21.89 32.12
N SER A 446 -53.81 -22.23 31.00
CA SER A 446 -53.24 -22.28 29.65
C SER A 446 -52.70 -20.94 29.18
N THR A 447 -53.39 -19.83 29.50
CA THR A 447 -52.93 -18.47 29.16
C THR A 447 -51.70 -18.07 29.96
N VAL A 448 -51.60 -18.50 31.22
CA VAL A 448 -50.41 -18.26 32.06
C VAL A 448 -49.19 -19.01 31.54
N TRP A 449 -49.37 -20.25 31.07
CA TRP A 449 -48.28 -21.03 30.49
C TRP A 449 -47.69 -20.38 29.22
N LEU A 450 -48.55 -19.79 28.38
CA LEU A 450 -48.15 -19.09 27.16
C LEU A 450 -47.52 -17.71 27.44
N GLU A 451 -48.11 -16.91 28.33
CA GLU A 451 -47.66 -15.54 28.58
C GLU A 451 -46.33 -15.46 29.37
N TYR A 452 -46.03 -16.46 30.20
CA TYR A 452 -44.89 -16.43 31.13
C TYR A 452 -43.85 -17.54 30.90
N GLU A 453 -43.87 -18.22 29.75
CA GLU A 453 -42.97 -19.33 29.41
C GLU A 453 -41.50 -19.06 29.75
N ASN A 454 -41.03 -17.84 29.43
CA ASN A 454 -39.64 -17.41 29.59
C ASN A 454 -39.16 -17.29 31.05
N ILE A 455 -40.07 -17.23 32.03
CA ILE A 455 -39.73 -17.06 33.45
C ILE A 455 -40.10 -18.28 34.31
N LEU A 456 -40.81 -19.26 33.74
CA LEU A 456 -41.39 -20.37 34.49
C LEU A 456 -40.35 -21.44 34.83
N ASN A 457 -39.74 -21.30 36.01
CA ASN A 457 -38.97 -22.36 36.66
C ASN A 457 -39.89 -23.39 37.37
N ASN A 458 -39.32 -24.52 37.81
CA ASN A 458 -40.10 -25.59 38.45
C ASN A 458 -40.87 -25.11 39.69
N GLU A 459 -40.28 -24.20 40.48
CA GLU A 459 -40.91 -23.67 41.69
C GLU A 459 -42.12 -22.77 41.38
N LEU A 460 -41.99 -21.85 40.42
CA LEU A 460 -43.08 -20.99 39.94
C LEU A 460 -44.20 -21.80 39.29
N ARG A 461 -43.86 -22.87 38.56
CA ARG A 461 -44.86 -23.79 37.99
C ARG A 461 -45.73 -24.44 39.09
N GLU A 462 -45.13 -24.85 40.20
CA GLU A 462 -45.86 -25.40 41.34
C GLU A 462 -46.69 -24.34 42.09
N GLN A 463 -46.21 -23.10 42.18
CA GLN A 463 -47.01 -21.99 42.74
C GLN A 463 -48.25 -21.68 41.90
N VAL A 464 -48.10 -21.65 40.57
CA VAL A 464 -49.22 -21.45 39.63
C VAL A 464 -50.25 -22.57 39.80
N LYS A 465 -49.83 -23.85 39.75
CA LYS A 465 -50.74 -24.99 39.92
C LYS A 465 -51.54 -24.90 41.23
N ARG A 466 -50.87 -24.67 42.36
CA ARG A 466 -51.52 -24.56 43.68
C ARG A 466 -52.59 -23.46 43.73
N ALA A 467 -52.33 -22.29 43.15
CA ALA A 467 -53.30 -21.20 43.13
C ALA A 467 -54.55 -21.54 42.29
N PHE A 468 -54.36 -22.20 41.15
CA PHE A 468 -55.45 -22.60 40.26
C PHE A 468 -56.26 -23.80 40.79
N GLU A 469 -55.60 -24.74 41.47
CA GLU A 469 -56.29 -25.83 42.21
C GLU A 469 -57.18 -25.25 43.32
N LYS A 470 -56.69 -24.24 44.06
CA LYS A 470 -57.46 -23.54 45.08
C LYS A 470 -58.68 -22.82 44.49
N LYS A 471 -58.51 -22.17 43.34
CA LYS A 471 -59.61 -21.54 42.58
C LYS A 471 -60.67 -22.56 42.14
N ALA A 472 -60.24 -23.69 41.58
CA ALA A 472 -61.16 -24.77 41.16
C ALA A 472 -61.94 -25.35 42.35
N SER A 473 -61.27 -25.59 43.47
CA SER A 473 -61.90 -26.06 44.72
C SER A 473 -62.95 -25.08 45.24
N LEU A 474 -62.68 -23.78 45.20
CA LEU A 474 -63.67 -22.77 45.59
C LEU A 474 -64.89 -22.78 44.67
N GLN A 475 -64.69 -22.83 43.36
CA GLN A 475 -65.79 -22.89 42.38
C GLN A 475 -66.68 -24.12 42.63
N GLU A 476 -66.09 -25.26 42.95
CA GLU A 476 -66.85 -26.46 43.32
C GLU A 476 -67.66 -26.25 44.60
N MET A 477 -67.09 -25.63 45.64
CA MET A 477 -67.80 -25.29 46.87
C MET A 477 -68.98 -24.34 46.62
N PHE A 478 -68.77 -23.31 45.79
CA PHE A 478 -69.82 -22.37 45.37
C PHE A 478 -70.94 -23.10 44.64
N GLU A 479 -70.63 -23.99 43.69
CA GLU A 479 -71.64 -24.69 42.90
C GLU A 479 -72.45 -25.66 43.77
N ARG A 480 -71.79 -26.41 44.68
CA ARG A 480 -72.46 -27.27 45.66
C ARG A 480 -73.40 -26.46 46.56
N ARG A 481 -72.95 -25.30 47.06
CA ARG A 481 -73.75 -24.43 47.92
C ARG A 481 -74.92 -23.81 47.16
N ARG A 482 -74.70 -23.36 45.93
CA ARG A 482 -75.71 -22.80 45.02
C ARG A 482 -76.81 -23.82 44.72
N VAL A 483 -76.45 -25.06 44.39
CA VAL A 483 -77.41 -26.15 44.18
C VAL A 483 -78.23 -26.43 45.45
N SER A 484 -77.59 -26.40 46.62
CA SER A 484 -78.29 -26.57 47.90
C SER A 484 -79.28 -25.45 48.20
N LEU A 485 -78.89 -24.19 47.99
CA LEU A 485 -79.73 -23.02 48.26
C LEU A 485 -80.91 -22.92 47.28
N LYS A 486 -80.70 -23.21 45.98
CA LYS A 486 -81.80 -23.28 44.98
C LYS A 486 -82.85 -24.32 45.37
N LYS A 487 -82.43 -25.47 45.91
CA LYS A 487 -83.34 -26.52 46.39
C LYS A 487 -84.12 -26.11 47.64
N LEU A 488 -83.53 -25.28 48.51
CA LEU A 488 -84.19 -24.77 49.72
C LEU A 488 -85.16 -23.62 49.39
N ALA A 489 -84.79 -22.72 48.48
CA ALA A 489 -85.66 -21.65 47.99
C ALA A 489 -86.89 -22.18 47.23
N ALA A 490 -86.78 -23.35 46.58
CA ALA A 490 -87.86 -23.96 45.82
C ALA A 490 -88.89 -24.78 46.64
N LYS A 491 -88.75 -24.91 47.97
CA LYS A 491 -89.68 -25.72 48.80
C LYS A 491 -90.96 -24.95 49.18
N GLN A 492 -92.07 -25.16 48.46
CA GLN A 492 -93.44 -24.97 48.99
C GLN A 492 -93.84 -26.14 49.92
N THR A 493 -94.70 -25.89 50.91
CA THR A 493 -95.14 -26.89 51.91
C THR A 493 -96.33 -27.76 51.45
N ARG A 494 -96.25 -29.08 51.77
CA ARG A 494 -97.28 -30.18 51.90
C ARG A 494 -97.31 -31.29 50.79
N PRO A 495 -97.90 -32.51 51.00
CA PRO A 495 -97.13 -33.71 51.43
C PRO A 495 -97.37 -35.03 50.61
N VAL A 496 -96.50 -36.05 50.82
CA VAL A 496 -96.62 -37.53 50.56
C VAL A 496 -96.59 -38.13 49.11
N GLN A 497 -95.51 -38.89 48.81
CA GLN A 497 -95.32 -40.16 48.03
C GLN A 497 -95.61 -40.27 46.48
N PRO A 498 -95.16 -41.33 45.73
CA PRO A 498 -93.79 -41.56 45.21
C PRO A 498 -93.74 -42.01 43.69
N VAL A 499 -92.52 -42.33 43.21
CA VAL A 499 -92.14 -43.25 42.09
C VAL A 499 -91.70 -42.67 40.71
N ALA A 500 -90.37 -42.77 40.47
CA ALA A 500 -89.53 -43.22 39.31
C ALA A 500 -90.04 -43.21 37.83
N PRO A 501 -89.16 -43.42 36.81
CA PRO A 501 -87.79 -42.94 36.53
C PRO A 501 -87.56 -42.39 35.08
N ARG A 502 -86.33 -41.85 34.86
CA ARG A 502 -85.55 -41.37 33.66
C ARG A 502 -85.69 -42.15 32.31
N PRO A 503 -85.07 -41.82 31.13
CA PRO A 503 -83.86 -40.96 30.82
C PRO A 503 -83.88 -40.12 29.48
N GLU A 504 -83.04 -39.05 29.33
CA GLU A 504 -81.84 -38.84 28.44
C GLU A 504 -82.07 -38.94 26.90
N SER A 505 -81.49 -38.21 25.93
CA SER A 505 -80.27 -37.37 25.76
C SER A 505 -80.23 -36.63 24.39
N LEU A 506 -79.53 -35.47 24.34
CA LEU A 506 -78.52 -34.93 23.38
C LEU A 506 -78.73 -34.75 21.84
N SER A 507 -78.14 -33.64 21.33
CA SER A 507 -77.91 -33.28 19.92
C SER A 507 -76.43 -32.89 19.62
N SER A 508 -76.04 -33.04 18.34
CA SER A 508 -74.72 -32.98 17.63
C SER A 508 -74.14 -31.55 17.40
N PRO A 509 -72.92 -31.32 16.83
CA PRO A 509 -72.76 -31.15 15.34
C PRO A 509 -71.35 -31.38 14.69
N GLY A 510 -71.29 -31.43 13.34
CA GLY A 510 -70.24 -30.71 12.55
C GLY A 510 -69.41 -31.48 11.48
N ILE A 511 -69.46 -31.01 10.22
CA ILE A 511 -68.64 -31.40 9.04
C ILE A 511 -67.89 -30.14 8.55
N TYR A 512 -66.60 -30.23 8.14
CA TYR A 512 -65.98 -29.45 7.04
C TYR A 512 -64.49 -29.86 6.82
N LEU A 513 -64.16 -30.55 5.72
CA LEU A 513 -62.79 -30.63 5.15
C LEU A 513 -62.79 -31.19 3.71
N SER A 514 -62.72 -30.35 2.66
CA SER A 514 -62.55 -30.82 1.26
C SER A 514 -62.27 -29.70 0.21
N ILE A 515 -61.33 -28.76 0.40
CA ILE A 515 -60.95 -27.81 -0.68
C ILE A 515 -59.42 -27.60 -0.85
N TYR A 516 -58.54 -28.20 -0.03
CA TYR A 516 -57.13 -27.79 -0.01
C TYR A 516 -56.14 -28.56 -0.92
N LEU A 517 -56.58 -29.43 -1.84
CA LEU A 517 -55.66 -30.35 -2.54
C LEU A 517 -55.64 -30.29 -4.09
N SER A 518 -56.10 -29.21 -4.73
CA SER A 518 -56.11 -29.11 -6.20
C SER A 518 -55.28 -27.96 -6.81
N ILE A 519 -54.53 -27.18 -6.02
CA ILE A 519 -53.78 -26.01 -6.54
C ILE A 519 -52.25 -26.24 -6.58
N TYR A 520 -51.72 -27.33 -6.02
CA TYR A 520 -50.28 -27.49 -5.84
C TYR A 520 -49.50 -28.21 -6.97
N LEU A 521 -50.13 -28.59 -8.09
CA LEU A 521 -49.49 -29.43 -9.12
C LEU A 521 -49.50 -28.86 -10.55
N SER A 522 -49.76 -27.57 -10.74
CA SER A 522 -49.79 -26.95 -12.08
C SER A 522 -48.74 -25.86 -12.34
N ILE A 523 -47.73 -25.71 -11.47
CA ILE A 523 -46.65 -24.71 -11.64
C ILE A 523 -45.29 -25.40 -11.67
N SER A 524 -45.00 -26.14 -12.75
CA SER A 524 -43.64 -26.60 -13.04
C SER A 524 -43.30 -26.74 -14.53
N SER A 525 -44.18 -26.30 -15.45
CA SER A 525 -43.91 -26.37 -16.90
C SER A 525 -43.93 -25.02 -17.64
N LEU A 526 -44.14 -23.89 -16.94
CA LEU A 526 -44.20 -22.56 -17.57
C LEU A 526 -42.94 -21.69 -17.33
N CYS A 527 -41.91 -22.21 -16.65
CA CYS A 527 -40.76 -21.42 -16.21
C CYS A 527 -39.58 -21.38 -17.21
N VAL A 528 -39.50 -22.31 -18.16
CA VAL A 528 -38.37 -22.38 -19.12
C VAL A 528 -38.60 -21.51 -20.37
N CYS A 529 -39.85 -21.32 -20.81
CA CYS A 529 -40.17 -20.54 -22.01
C CYS A 529 -40.08 -19.00 -21.80
N VAL A 530 -40.23 -18.52 -20.57
CA VAL A 530 -40.21 -17.07 -20.25
C VAL A 530 -38.78 -16.52 -20.17
N CYS A 531 -37.79 -17.33 -19.76
CA CYS A 531 -36.37 -16.89 -19.68
C CYS A 531 -35.74 -16.64 -21.06
N VAL A 532 -36.03 -17.47 -22.07
CA VAL A 532 -35.44 -17.34 -23.41
C VAL A 532 -35.96 -16.09 -24.14
N CYS A 533 -37.25 -15.77 -24.01
CA CYS A 533 -37.84 -14.57 -24.61
C CYS A 533 -37.30 -13.27 -23.99
N VAL A 534 -37.12 -13.21 -22.65
CA VAL A 534 -36.61 -12.01 -21.97
C VAL A 534 -35.16 -11.69 -22.38
N CYS A 535 -34.30 -12.69 -22.57
CA CYS A 535 -32.92 -12.48 -23.02
C CYS A 535 -32.83 -11.86 -24.42
N VAL A 536 -33.64 -12.32 -25.38
CA VAL A 536 -33.66 -11.81 -26.77
C VAL A 536 -34.11 -10.34 -26.83
N PHE A 537 -35.11 -9.95 -26.04
CA PHE A 537 -35.57 -8.56 -26.00
C PHE A 537 -34.52 -7.60 -25.41
N VAL A 538 -33.74 -8.05 -24.43
CA VAL A 538 -32.73 -7.21 -23.78
C VAL A 538 -31.46 -7.06 -24.63
N HIS A 539 -31.03 -8.10 -25.35
CA HIS A 539 -29.90 -7.98 -26.30
C HIS A 539 -30.19 -6.94 -27.38
N ARG A 540 -31.41 -6.95 -27.91
CA ARG A 540 -31.86 -5.99 -28.92
C ARG A 540 -31.89 -4.56 -28.39
N HIS A 541 -32.19 -4.37 -27.10
CA HIS A 541 -32.15 -3.05 -26.48
C HIS A 541 -30.72 -2.49 -26.41
N VAL A 542 -29.75 -3.29 -25.94
CA VAL A 542 -28.33 -2.88 -25.86
C VAL A 542 -27.78 -2.62 -27.26
N MET A 543 -28.14 -3.43 -28.25
CA MET A 543 -27.72 -3.24 -29.64
C MET A 543 -28.32 -1.98 -30.26
N ASN A 544 -29.60 -1.71 -30.00
CA ASN A 544 -30.24 -0.48 -30.44
C ASN A 544 -29.59 0.75 -29.80
N GLU A 545 -29.31 0.72 -28.50
CA GLU A 545 -28.59 1.80 -27.82
C GLU A 545 -27.19 2.01 -28.45
N LEU A 546 -26.44 0.93 -28.70
CA LEU A 546 -25.14 1.00 -29.35
C LEU A 546 -25.23 1.71 -30.71
N LEU A 547 -26.18 1.31 -31.57
CA LEU A 547 -26.37 1.88 -32.91
C LEU A 547 -26.89 3.32 -32.88
N GLU A 548 -27.91 3.62 -32.07
CA GLU A 548 -28.46 4.97 -31.93
C GLU A 548 -27.40 5.95 -31.43
N THR A 549 -26.66 5.56 -30.40
CA THR A 549 -25.58 6.39 -29.86
C THR A 549 -24.36 6.46 -30.77
N GLU A 550 -24.15 5.47 -31.65
CA GLU A 550 -23.10 5.51 -32.69
C GLU A 550 -23.48 6.50 -33.80
N ARG A 551 -24.73 6.47 -34.27
CA ARG A 551 -25.23 7.43 -35.28
C ARG A 551 -25.16 8.86 -34.76
N ALA A 552 -25.64 9.09 -33.53
CA ALA A 552 -25.55 10.39 -32.88
C ALA A 552 -24.09 10.86 -32.76
N TYR A 553 -23.17 9.96 -32.36
CA TYR A 553 -21.75 10.28 -32.28
C TYR A 553 -21.16 10.71 -33.63
N VAL A 554 -21.44 9.95 -34.70
CA VAL A 554 -20.97 10.27 -36.06
C VAL A 554 -21.52 11.61 -36.55
N GLU A 555 -22.81 11.87 -36.33
CA GLU A 555 -23.46 13.14 -36.68
C GLU A 555 -22.86 14.33 -35.92
N GLU A 556 -22.65 14.18 -34.62
CA GLU A 556 -22.08 15.23 -33.78
C GLU A 556 -20.64 15.55 -34.19
N LEU A 557 -19.81 14.54 -34.51
CA LEU A 557 -18.47 14.78 -35.04
C LEU A 557 -18.50 15.50 -36.39
N MET A 558 -19.42 15.11 -37.29
CA MET A 558 -19.60 15.78 -38.57
C MET A 558 -19.95 17.25 -38.38
N CYS A 559 -20.89 17.54 -37.48
CA CYS A 559 -21.34 18.90 -37.18
C CYS A 559 -20.17 19.78 -36.72
N VAL A 560 -19.30 19.25 -35.86
CA VAL A 560 -18.10 19.98 -35.40
C VAL A 560 -17.11 20.22 -36.54
N LEU A 561 -16.83 19.18 -37.34
CA LEU A 561 -15.86 19.25 -38.42
C LEU A 561 -16.31 20.22 -39.53
N GLN A 562 -17.59 20.22 -39.88
CA GLN A 562 -18.13 21.14 -40.87
C GLN A 562 -18.38 22.54 -40.31
N GLY A 563 -18.92 22.62 -39.10
CA GLY A 563 -19.38 23.86 -38.51
C GLY A 563 -18.32 24.70 -37.81
N TYR A 564 -17.18 24.09 -37.44
CA TYR A 564 -16.04 24.82 -36.86
C TYR A 564 -14.75 24.57 -37.65
N ALA A 565 -14.37 23.31 -37.88
CA ALA A 565 -13.06 23.02 -38.46
C ALA A 565 -12.95 23.47 -39.93
N ALA A 566 -14.01 23.32 -40.73
CA ALA A 566 -14.05 23.83 -42.10
C ALA A 566 -14.23 25.36 -42.15
N GLU A 567 -14.96 25.93 -41.19
CA GLU A 567 -15.12 27.39 -41.09
C GLU A 567 -13.79 28.11 -40.78
N MET A 568 -12.79 27.42 -40.20
CA MET A 568 -11.44 27.98 -40.05
C MET A 568 -10.73 28.23 -41.39
N ASP A 569 -11.10 27.48 -42.43
CA ASP A 569 -10.56 27.63 -43.78
C ASP A 569 -11.46 28.52 -44.67
N ASN A 570 -12.60 28.98 -44.13
CA ASN A 570 -13.56 29.80 -44.87
C ASN A 570 -13.07 31.25 -44.96
N PRO A 571 -12.84 31.80 -46.18
CA PRO A 571 -12.34 33.17 -46.36
C PRO A 571 -13.21 34.24 -45.70
N SER A 572 -14.53 34.03 -45.58
CA SER A 572 -15.42 34.99 -44.92
C SER A 572 -15.27 35.03 -43.40
N MET A 573 -14.76 33.96 -42.79
CA MET A 573 -14.55 33.82 -41.35
C MET A 573 -13.13 34.16 -40.92
N ALA A 574 -12.17 34.16 -41.85
CA ALA A 574 -10.76 34.43 -41.60
C ALA A 574 -10.48 35.71 -40.76
N PRO A 575 -11.19 36.85 -40.95
CA PRO A 575 -10.98 38.05 -40.15
C PRO A 575 -11.34 37.89 -38.66
N LEU A 576 -12.16 36.88 -38.31
CA LEU A 576 -12.63 36.62 -36.94
C LEU A 576 -11.69 35.70 -36.16
N ILE A 577 -10.74 35.04 -36.83
CA ILE A 577 -9.83 34.05 -36.22
C ILE A 577 -8.71 34.79 -35.46
N PRO A 578 -8.57 34.58 -34.14
CA PRO A 578 -7.51 35.24 -33.37
C PRO A 578 -6.13 34.64 -33.69
N ALA A 579 -5.07 35.43 -33.51
CA ALA A 579 -3.68 35.01 -33.74
C ALA A 579 -3.29 33.74 -32.94
N ALA A 580 -3.88 33.56 -31.75
CA ALA A 580 -3.66 32.37 -30.92
C ALA A 580 -4.09 31.06 -31.61
N LEU A 581 -5.11 31.12 -32.49
CA LEU A 581 -5.75 29.98 -33.15
C LEU A 581 -5.28 29.76 -34.60
N GLN A 582 -4.64 30.76 -35.21
CA GLN A 582 -4.14 30.69 -36.58
C GLN A 582 -3.13 29.53 -36.74
N ASN A 583 -3.30 28.71 -37.78
CA ASN A 583 -2.48 27.52 -38.07
C ASN A 583 -2.45 26.45 -36.95
N LYS A 584 -3.40 26.48 -35.99
CA LYS A 584 -3.50 25.49 -34.90
C LYS A 584 -4.75 24.61 -34.98
N LYS A 585 -5.35 24.48 -36.17
CA LYS A 585 -6.49 23.61 -36.44
C LYS A 585 -6.24 22.17 -35.99
N ASP A 586 -5.10 21.60 -36.37
CA ASP A 586 -4.72 20.21 -36.01
C ASP A 586 -4.47 20.03 -34.51
N VAL A 587 -4.12 21.10 -33.79
CA VAL A 587 -3.97 21.07 -32.33
C VAL A 587 -5.34 21.15 -31.66
N LEU A 588 -6.26 22.00 -32.15
CA LEU A 588 -7.60 22.13 -31.57
C LEU A 588 -8.44 20.86 -31.78
N PHE A 589 -8.46 20.31 -33.00
CA PHE A 589 -9.28 19.16 -33.35
C PHE A 589 -8.54 17.82 -33.29
N GLY A 590 -7.22 17.80 -33.12
CA GLY A 590 -6.44 16.57 -33.16
C GLY A 590 -6.66 15.80 -34.46
N ASN A 591 -6.83 14.49 -34.35
CA ASN A 591 -7.23 13.63 -35.47
C ASN A 591 -8.74 13.31 -35.48
N MET A 592 -9.60 14.24 -35.05
CA MET A 592 -11.06 14.03 -35.06
C MET A 592 -11.61 13.64 -36.46
N GLN A 593 -11.03 14.18 -37.53
CA GLN A 593 -11.42 13.83 -38.91
C GLN A 593 -11.15 12.36 -39.24
N GLU A 594 -10.01 11.82 -38.76
CA GLU A 594 -9.62 10.41 -38.93
C GLU A 594 -10.62 9.50 -38.20
N ILE A 595 -10.96 9.85 -36.96
CA ILE A 595 -11.98 9.15 -36.14
C ILE A 595 -13.33 9.17 -36.86
N TYR A 596 -13.80 10.35 -37.25
CA TYR A 596 -15.07 10.49 -37.96
C TYR A 596 -15.13 9.62 -39.23
N ASN A 597 -14.07 9.62 -40.04
CA ASN A 597 -14.04 8.86 -41.28
C ASN A 597 -14.14 7.35 -41.02
N PHE A 598 -13.41 6.83 -40.03
CA PHE A 598 -13.48 5.42 -39.64
C PHE A 598 -14.89 5.04 -39.15
N HIS A 599 -15.45 5.80 -38.20
CA HIS A 599 -16.75 5.51 -37.62
C HIS A 599 -17.88 5.59 -38.66
N LYS A 600 -17.89 6.63 -39.50
CA LYS A 600 -18.91 6.80 -40.54
C LYS A 600 -18.82 5.78 -41.67
N SER A 601 -17.59 5.50 -42.13
CA SER A 601 -17.41 4.76 -43.38
C SER A 601 -17.35 3.26 -43.18
N ILE A 602 -16.90 2.82 -42.00
CA ILE A 602 -16.62 1.43 -41.66
C ILE A 602 -17.42 1.03 -40.42
N PHE A 603 -17.06 1.53 -39.24
CA PHE A 603 -17.51 0.93 -37.97
C PHE A 603 -19.02 0.93 -37.78
N LEU A 604 -19.71 2.04 -38.09
CA LEU A 604 -21.17 2.10 -37.98
C LEU A 604 -21.86 1.09 -38.92
N LYS A 605 -21.38 0.94 -40.16
CA LYS A 605 -21.96 0.00 -41.12
C LYS A 605 -21.73 -1.45 -40.70
N GLU A 606 -20.54 -1.74 -40.18
CA GLU A 606 -20.19 -3.05 -39.65
C GLU A 606 -21.05 -3.40 -38.43
N LEU A 607 -21.26 -2.47 -37.51
CA LEU A 607 -22.17 -2.65 -36.37
C LEU A 607 -23.61 -2.93 -36.83
N GLU A 608 -24.11 -2.26 -37.87
CA GLU A 608 -25.45 -2.49 -38.40
C GLU A 608 -25.67 -3.93 -38.90
N THR A 609 -24.62 -4.64 -39.32
CA THR A 609 -24.71 -6.05 -39.74
C THR A 609 -25.04 -7.02 -38.61
N TYR A 610 -24.78 -6.63 -37.35
CA TYR A 610 -25.04 -7.44 -36.16
C TYR A 610 -26.40 -7.16 -35.51
N THR A 611 -27.28 -6.41 -36.18
CA THR A 611 -28.61 -6.04 -35.64
C THR A 611 -29.47 -7.26 -35.31
N ASP A 612 -29.41 -8.31 -36.13
CA ASP A 612 -30.20 -9.53 -35.98
C ASP A 612 -29.53 -10.59 -35.08
N CYS A 613 -28.22 -10.45 -34.82
CA CYS A 613 -27.41 -11.35 -33.98
C CYS A 613 -26.48 -10.55 -33.03
N PRO A 614 -27.07 -9.77 -32.09
CA PRO A 614 -26.33 -8.85 -31.23
C PRO A 614 -25.28 -9.52 -30.32
N GLU A 615 -25.48 -10.79 -29.96
CA GLU A 615 -24.54 -11.58 -29.16
C GLU A 615 -23.19 -11.80 -29.86
N LEU A 616 -23.13 -11.65 -31.19
CA LEU A 616 -21.91 -11.80 -31.99
C LEU A 616 -21.16 -10.49 -32.21
N VAL A 617 -21.68 -9.34 -31.75
CA VAL A 617 -21.08 -8.01 -31.99
C VAL A 617 -19.64 -7.91 -31.46
N GLY A 618 -19.25 -8.76 -30.50
CA GLY A 618 -17.86 -8.87 -30.05
C GLY A 618 -16.86 -9.13 -31.19
N ARG A 619 -17.27 -9.88 -32.23
CA ARG A 619 -16.44 -10.13 -33.43
C ARG A 619 -16.15 -8.83 -34.19
N CYS A 620 -17.15 -7.97 -34.38
CA CYS A 620 -16.99 -6.65 -34.99
C CYS A 620 -15.90 -5.82 -34.28
N PHE A 621 -15.87 -5.82 -32.94
CA PHE A 621 -14.86 -5.08 -32.18
C PHE A 621 -13.46 -5.69 -32.33
N LEU A 622 -13.35 -7.01 -32.41
CA LEU A 622 -12.07 -7.71 -32.58
C LEU A 622 -11.48 -7.48 -33.98
N ASP A 623 -12.30 -7.55 -35.02
CA ASP A 623 -11.87 -7.36 -36.42
C ASP A 623 -11.31 -5.94 -36.65
N TRP A 624 -11.92 -4.94 -36.01
CA TRP A 624 -11.56 -3.53 -36.18
C TRP A 624 -10.74 -2.95 -35.02
N MET A 625 -10.21 -3.80 -34.15
CA MET A 625 -9.47 -3.41 -32.95
C MET A 625 -8.20 -2.59 -33.25
N GLY A 626 -7.55 -2.86 -34.39
CA GLY A 626 -6.37 -2.13 -34.85
C GLY A 626 -6.69 -0.67 -35.21
N GLU A 627 -7.82 -0.44 -35.87
CA GLU A 627 -8.26 0.90 -36.28
C GLU A 627 -8.70 1.76 -35.10
N LEU A 628 -9.22 1.15 -34.02
CA LEU A 628 -9.57 1.87 -32.78
C LEU A 628 -8.34 2.48 -32.06
N GLN A 629 -7.11 2.16 -32.45
CA GLN A 629 -5.90 2.80 -31.91
C GLN A 629 -5.80 4.29 -32.27
N ILE A 630 -6.56 4.79 -33.25
CA ILE A 630 -6.63 6.22 -33.59
C ILE A 630 -7.05 7.10 -32.39
N TYR A 631 -7.75 6.53 -31.40
CA TYR A 631 -8.13 7.22 -30.17
C TYR A 631 -6.93 7.55 -29.27
N GLU A 632 -5.84 6.80 -29.34
CA GLU A 632 -4.61 7.09 -28.58
C GLU A 632 -4.03 8.44 -29.01
N LYS A 633 -3.91 8.66 -30.32
CA LYS A 633 -3.46 9.93 -30.91
C LYS A 633 -4.36 11.10 -30.50
N TYR A 634 -5.68 10.90 -30.47
CA TYR A 634 -6.63 11.94 -30.07
C TYR A 634 -6.46 12.33 -28.60
N CYS A 635 -6.46 11.33 -27.71
CA CYS A 635 -6.36 11.53 -26.27
C CYS A 635 -5.01 12.16 -25.88
N HIS A 636 -3.91 11.80 -26.55
CA HIS A 636 -2.62 12.49 -26.39
C HIS A 636 -2.63 13.96 -26.77
N ASN A 637 -3.43 14.33 -27.77
CA ASN A 637 -3.56 15.72 -28.20
C ASN A 637 -4.54 16.51 -27.32
N LYS A 638 -5.52 15.84 -26.69
CA LYS A 638 -6.61 16.49 -25.95
C LYS A 638 -6.16 17.52 -24.89
N PRO A 639 -5.12 17.31 -24.07
CA PRO A 639 -4.65 18.32 -23.14
C PRO A 639 -4.12 19.59 -23.84
N ARG A 640 -3.44 19.42 -24.98
CA ARG A 640 -2.94 20.54 -25.80
C ARG A 640 -4.09 21.30 -26.45
N SER A 641 -5.08 20.58 -26.98
CA SER A 641 -6.35 21.15 -27.47
C SER A 641 -7.05 21.97 -26.37
N GLU A 642 -7.10 21.46 -25.14
CA GLU A 642 -7.75 22.14 -24.02
C GLU A 642 -6.98 23.38 -23.55
N SER A 643 -5.65 23.31 -23.51
CA SER A 643 -4.80 24.46 -23.22
C SER A 643 -4.98 25.58 -24.26
N LEU A 644 -5.07 25.20 -25.53
CA LEU A 644 -5.37 26.14 -26.62
C LEU A 644 -6.79 26.72 -26.50
N TRP A 645 -7.79 25.87 -26.24
CA TRP A 645 -9.18 26.31 -26.06
C TRP A 645 -9.31 27.37 -24.96
N ARG A 646 -8.63 27.22 -23.83
CA ARG A 646 -8.67 28.22 -22.74
C ARG A 646 -8.13 29.60 -23.15
N GLN A 647 -7.28 29.67 -24.17
CA GLN A 647 -6.75 30.94 -24.68
C GLN A 647 -7.70 31.61 -25.68
N CYS A 648 -8.66 30.87 -26.24
CA CYS A 648 -9.50 31.35 -27.34
C CYS A 648 -10.99 30.99 -27.20
N SER A 649 -11.47 30.57 -26.02
CA SER A 649 -12.85 30.14 -25.80
C SER A 649 -13.86 31.25 -26.11
N ASP A 650 -13.49 32.50 -25.79
CA ASP A 650 -14.38 33.65 -25.89
C ASP A 650 -14.17 34.44 -27.20
N CYS A 651 -13.45 33.88 -28.17
CA CYS A 651 -13.20 34.58 -29.43
C CYS A 651 -14.44 34.62 -30.32
N THR A 652 -14.56 35.71 -31.09
CA THR A 652 -15.72 35.99 -31.94
C THR A 652 -15.97 34.91 -33.00
N PHE A 653 -14.90 34.31 -33.55
CA PHE A 653 -15.00 33.18 -34.48
C PHE A 653 -15.81 32.01 -33.91
N ILE A 654 -15.50 31.58 -32.68
CA ILE A 654 -16.16 30.43 -32.04
C ILE A 654 -17.63 30.75 -31.73
N GLN A 655 -17.91 31.97 -31.27
CA GLN A 655 -19.27 32.43 -30.98
C GLN A 655 -20.14 32.45 -32.24
N GLU A 656 -19.61 32.95 -33.36
CA GLU A 656 -20.33 32.97 -34.63
C GLU A 656 -20.57 31.55 -35.18
N CYS A 657 -19.58 30.66 -35.10
CA CYS A 657 -19.77 29.25 -35.47
C CYS A 657 -20.85 28.57 -34.61
N GLN A 658 -20.82 28.79 -33.29
CA GLN A 658 -21.81 28.23 -32.37
C GLN A 658 -23.22 28.74 -32.66
N LYS A 659 -23.35 30.02 -33.02
CA LYS A 659 -24.62 30.64 -33.39
C LYS A 659 -25.16 30.09 -34.72
N LYS A 660 -24.30 29.94 -35.74
CA LYS A 660 -24.69 29.35 -37.04
C LYS A 660 -25.21 27.92 -36.91
N LEU A 661 -24.67 27.17 -35.96
CA LEU A 661 -25.04 25.77 -35.70
C LEU A 661 -26.16 25.62 -34.66
N GLU A 662 -26.63 26.72 -34.07
CA GLU A 662 -27.63 26.73 -32.98
C GLU A 662 -27.25 25.82 -31.80
N HIS A 663 -25.94 25.69 -31.54
CA HIS A 663 -25.40 24.81 -30.51
C HIS A 663 -25.63 25.39 -29.10
N LYS A 664 -26.32 24.61 -28.25
CA LYS A 664 -26.56 24.96 -26.84
C LYS A 664 -25.33 24.76 -25.94
N LEU A 665 -24.42 23.88 -26.33
CA LEU A 665 -23.18 23.60 -25.60
C LEU A 665 -21.98 24.25 -26.30
N GLY A 666 -20.94 24.57 -25.54
CA GLY A 666 -19.67 25.07 -26.08
C GLY A 666 -18.93 24.00 -26.89
N LEU A 667 -18.03 24.43 -27.79
CA LEU A 667 -17.25 23.53 -28.66
C LEU A 667 -16.43 22.50 -27.83
N ASP A 668 -15.92 22.89 -26.67
CA ASP A 668 -15.20 22.01 -25.74
C ASP A 668 -15.98 20.74 -25.35
N SER A 669 -17.29 20.87 -25.17
CA SER A 669 -18.17 19.74 -24.86
C SER A 669 -18.19 18.73 -26.02
N TYR A 670 -18.13 19.21 -27.26
CA TYR A 670 -18.05 18.34 -28.43
C TYR A 670 -16.64 17.77 -28.65
N LEU A 671 -15.58 18.52 -28.32
CA LEU A 671 -14.20 18.02 -28.34
C LEU A 671 -13.95 16.92 -27.29
N LEU A 672 -14.83 16.75 -26.30
CA LEU A 672 -14.77 15.61 -25.37
C LEU A 672 -15.43 14.33 -25.89
N LYS A 673 -16.25 14.42 -26.95
CA LYS A 673 -17.03 13.27 -27.45
C LYS A 673 -16.18 12.05 -27.81
N PRO A 674 -15.01 12.17 -28.47
CA PRO A 674 -14.18 10.98 -28.73
C PRO A 674 -13.70 10.28 -27.46
N VAL A 675 -13.28 11.03 -26.44
CA VAL A 675 -12.86 10.46 -25.14
C VAL A 675 -14.04 9.77 -24.44
N GLN A 676 -15.23 10.37 -24.52
CA GLN A 676 -16.46 9.79 -23.98
C GLN A 676 -16.87 8.52 -24.75
N ARG A 677 -16.75 8.49 -26.08
CA ARG A 677 -17.17 7.34 -26.89
C ARG A 677 -16.32 6.11 -26.61
N ILE A 678 -15.00 6.24 -26.65
CA ILE A 678 -14.10 5.10 -26.41
C ILE A 678 -14.28 4.50 -25.00
N THR A 679 -14.63 5.32 -24.00
CA THR A 679 -14.91 4.86 -22.63
C THR A 679 -16.30 4.24 -22.45
N LYS A 680 -17.23 4.49 -23.37
CA LYS A 680 -18.59 3.91 -23.36
C LYS A 680 -18.65 2.50 -23.94
N TYR A 681 -17.81 2.16 -24.93
CA TYR A 681 -17.82 0.81 -25.53
C TYR A 681 -17.62 -0.32 -24.49
N GLN A 682 -16.74 -0.15 -23.51
CA GLN A 682 -16.57 -1.16 -22.44
C GLN A 682 -17.82 -1.34 -21.55
N LEU A 683 -18.64 -0.29 -21.40
CA LEU A 683 -19.90 -0.39 -20.62
C LEU A 683 -20.95 -1.13 -21.42
N LEU A 684 -21.11 -0.78 -22.71
CA LEU A 684 -22.05 -1.45 -23.62
C LEU A 684 -21.70 -2.93 -23.80
N LEU A 685 -20.41 -3.27 -23.95
CA LEU A 685 -19.94 -4.66 -24.02
C LEU A 685 -20.17 -5.42 -22.72
N LYS A 686 -19.93 -4.80 -21.54
CA LYS A 686 -20.26 -5.41 -20.24
C LYS A 686 -21.75 -5.71 -20.10
N GLU A 687 -22.58 -4.79 -20.57
CA GLU A 687 -24.03 -4.95 -20.55
C GLU A 687 -24.47 -6.06 -21.52
N MET A 688 -23.90 -6.13 -22.71
CA MET A 688 -24.13 -7.24 -23.65
C MET A 688 -23.72 -8.60 -23.05
N ILE A 689 -22.54 -8.68 -22.40
CA ILE A 689 -22.04 -9.90 -21.73
C ILE A 689 -22.98 -10.34 -20.60
N LYS A 690 -23.50 -9.40 -19.81
CA LYS A 690 -24.40 -9.68 -18.67
C LYS A 690 -25.57 -10.58 -19.10
N TYR A 691 -26.08 -10.37 -20.31
CA TYR A 691 -27.22 -11.09 -20.85
C TYR A 691 -26.85 -12.22 -21.83
N SER A 692 -25.59 -12.32 -22.25
CA SER A 692 -25.12 -13.30 -23.27
C SER A 692 -24.42 -14.54 -22.68
N LYS A 693 -24.62 -14.83 -21.39
CA LYS A 693 -23.98 -15.96 -20.71
C LYS A 693 -24.44 -17.29 -21.31
N GLY A 694 -23.51 -18.04 -21.91
CA GLY A 694 -23.79 -19.35 -22.54
C GLY A 694 -24.22 -19.26 -24.00
N CYS A 695 -24.24 -18.08 -24.61
CA CYS A 695 -24.44 -17.88 -26.05
C CYS A 695 -23.13 -18.11 -26.84
N GLU A 696 -23.24 -18.41 -28.14
CA GLU A 696 -22.11 -18.74 -29.02
C GLU A 696 -21.02 -17.64 -29.05
N GLY A 697 -21.40 -16.36 -28.97
CA GLY A 697 -20.47 -15.21 -28.99
C GLY A 697 -19.91 -14.76 -27.64
N SER A 698 -20.17 -15.49 -26.54
CA SER A 698 -19.78 -15.06 -25.19
C SER A 698 -18.25 -14.92 -25.01
N VAL A 699 -17.46 -15.72 -25.72
CA VAL A 699 -15.99 -15.67 -25.63
C VAL A 699 -15.46 -14.45 -26.36
N GLU A 700 -15.97 -14.19 -27.57
CA GLU A 700 -15.59 -13.03 -28.39
C GLU A 700 -16.01 -11.72 -27.73
N LEU A 701 -17.19 -11.65 -27.11
CA LEU A 701 -17.60 -10.49 -26.33
C LEU A 701 -16.65 -10.21 -25.16
N GLN A 702 -16.25 -11.25 -24.42
CA GLN A 702 -15.30 -11.10 -23.31
C GLN A 702 -13.92 -10.67 -23.81
N ALA A 703 -13.45 -11.22 -24.93
CA ALA A 703 -12.20 -10.84 -25.57
C ALA A 703 -12.24 -9.39 -26.10
N ALA A 704 -13.36 -8.97 -26.71
CA ALA A 704 -13.59 -7.60 -27.15
C ALA A 704 -13.55 -6.61 -25.98
N LEU A 705 -14.24 -6.93 -24.87
CA LEU A 705 -14.22 -6.12 -23.65
C LEU A 705 -12.80 -5.97 -23.11
N SER A 706 -12.05 -7.07 -22.98
CA SER A 706 -10.65 -7.05 -22.55
C SER A 706 -9.78 -6.22 -23.48
N SER A 707 -10.04 -6.26 -24.79
CA SER A 707 -9.31 -5.50 -25.81
C SER A 707 -9.57 -4.00 -25.67
N ILE A 708 -10.84 -3.57 -25.57
CA ILE A 708 -11.21 -2.15 -25.36
C ILE A 708 -10.66 -1.62 -24.03
N LEU A 709 -10.76 -2.40 -22.96
CA LEU A 709 -10.11 -2.05 -21.67
C LEU A 709 -8.59 -1.92 -21.84
N GLY A 710 -7.98 -2.72 -22.69
CA GLY A 710 -6.58 -2.61 -23.09
C GLY A 710 -6.23 -1.30 -23.79
N ILE A 711 -7.07 -0.81 -24.72
CA ILE A 711 -6.92 0.54 -25.31
C ILE A 711 -7.02 1.61 -24.24
N LEU A 712 -8.09 1.59 -23.44
CA LEU A 712 -8.30 2.61 -22.41
C LEU A 712 -7.14 2.67 -21.42
N LYS A 713 -6.61 1.51 -21.05
CA LYS A 713 -5.41 1.39 -20.23
C LYS A 713 -4.18 1.96 -20.96
N ALA A 714 -3.94 1.58 -22.21
CA ALA A 714 -2.80 2.06 -22.98
C ALA A 714 -2.82 3.58 -23.14
N VAL A 715 -3.97 4.16 -23.48
CA VAL A 715 -4.18 5.61 -23.58
C VAL A 715 -3.96 6.31 -22.24
N ASN A 716 -4.46 5.73 -21.15
CA ASN A 716 -4.21 6.29 -19.82
C ASN A 716 -2.73 6.22 -19.44
N ASP A 717 -2.07 5.11 -19.73
CA ASP A 717 -0.67 4.91 -19.40
C ASP A 717 0.26 5.80 -20.23
N SER A 718 -0.05 5.99 -21.50
CA SER A 718 0.69 6.84 -22.42
C SER A 718 0.58 8.33 -22.06
N MET A 719 -0.55 8.75 -21.47
CA MET A 719 -0.70 10.06 -20.84
C MET A 719 0.29 10.29 -19.68
N HIS A 720 0.60 9.27 -18.89
CA HIS A 720 1.65 9.36 -17.87
C HIS A 720 3.06 9.30 -18.47
N LEU A 721 3.25 8.57 -19.57
CA LEU A 721 4.54 8.41 -20.25
C LEU A 721 5.06 9.73 -20.83
N ILE A 722 4.19 10.53 -21.47
CA ILE A 722 4.57 11.84 -22.03
C ILE A 722 4.90 12.88 -20.94
N ALA A 723 4.51 12.63 -19.70
CA ALA A 723 4.82 13.48 -18.56
C ALA A 723 6.19 13.15 -17.91
N ILE A 724 6.95 12.19 -18.47
CA ILE A 724 8.31 11.90 -18.03
C ILE A 724 9.27 12.98 -18.53
N THR A 725 10.05 13.56 -17.62
CA THR A 725 11.08 14.57 -17.89
C THR A 725 12.46 14.08 -17.47
N GLY A 726 13.50 14.50 -18.20
CA GLY A 726 14.90 14.21 -17.87
C GLY A 726 15.38 12.80 -18.27
N TYR A 727 14.69 12.10 -19.17
CA TYR A 727 15.18 10.87 -19.79
C TYR A 727 16.08 11.20 -20.99
N GLU A 728 17.32 10.75 -20.97
CA GLU A 728 18.29 10.94 -22.06
C GLU A 728 18.19 9.77 -23.07
N GLY A 729 17.17 9.81 -23.92
CA GLY A 729 16.92 8.77 -24.93
C GLY A 729 15.52 8.86 -25.52
N ASN A 730 15.21 8.00 -26.50
CA ASN A 730 13.85 7.88 -27.03
C ASN A 730 13.07 6.82 -26.23
N LEU A 731 12.02 7.23 -25.53
CA LEU A 731 11.13 6.32 -24.78
C LEU A 731 10.50 5.23 -25.67
N GLY A 732 10.38 5.47 -26.99
CA GLY A 732 9.90 4.48 -27.95
C GLY A 732 10.83 3.27 -28.12
N ASP A 733 12.14 3.43 -27.88
CA ASP A 733 13.11 2.34 -28.05
C ASP A 733 12.97 1.25 -26.98
N LEU A 734 12.40 1.61 -25.83
CA LEU A 734 12.08 0.73 -24.71
C LEU A 734 10.95 -0.26 -25.02
N GLY A 735 10.24 -0.06 -26.12
CA GLY A 735 9.07 -0.82 -26.52
C GLY A 735 7.79 -0.34 -25.83
N ARG A 736 6.69 -1.07 -26.06
CA ARG A 736 5.37 -0.72 -25.55
C ARG A 736 5.38 -0.59 -24.02
N LEU A 737 4.73 0.45 -23.50
CA LEU A 737 4.43 0.59 -22.08
C LEU A 737 3.32 -0.38 -21.69
N LEU A 738 3.58 -1.23 -20.69
CA LEU A 738 2.69 -2.31 -20.28
C LEU A 738 1.97 -1.96 -18.98
N MET A 739 2.67 -1.34 -18.03
CA MET A 739 2.12 -0.94 -16.75
C MET A 739 2.79 0.33 -16.21
N GLN A 740 2.04 1.12 -15.45
CA GLN A 740 2.59 2.20 -14.63
C GLN A 740 1.87 2.29 -13.30
N GLY A 741 2.54 2.84 -12.28
CA GLY A 741 1.96 2.96 -10.95
C GLY A 741 2.91 3.60 -9.93
N SER A 742 2.35 4.14 -8.86
CA SER A 742 3.10 4.70 -7.73
C SER A 742 3.33 3.65 -6.65
N PHE A 743 4.57 3.58 -6.15
CA PHE A 743 5.01 2.59 -5.16
C PHE A 743 5.93 3.20 -4.11
N SER A 744 5.90 2.59 -2.93
CA SER A 744 6.93 2.73 -1.90
C SER A 744 8.09 1.78 -2.23
N VAL A 745 9.28 2.33 -2.49
CA VAL A 745 10.46 1.57 -2.94
C VAL A 745 11.63 1.75 -1.97
N TRP A 746 12.22 0.64 -1.55
CA TRP A 746 13.51 0.58 -0.84
C TRP A 746 14.58 0.06 -1.80
N ALA A 747 15.76 0.68 -1.79
CA ALA A 747 16.89 0.29 -2.64
C ALA A 747 18.04 -0.22 -1.76
N GLU A 748 18.61 -1.37 -2.12
CA GLU A 748 19.79 -1.96 -1.49
C GLU A 748 20.88 -2.18 -2.55
N HIS A 749 22.02 -1.51 -2.41
CA HIS A 749 23.17 -1.61 -3.34
C HIS A 749 24.38 -2.28 -2.66
N LYS A 750 24.96 -3.33 -3.27
CA LYS A 750 26.05 -4.13 -2.67
C LYS A 750 27.47 -3.56 -2.89
N ARG A 751 27.71 -2.63 -3.83
CA ARG A 751 29.06 -2.07 -4.16
C ARG A 751 29.09 -0.53 -4.24
N GLY A 752 30.16 0.07 -3.69
CA GLY A 752 30.48 1.52 -3.82
C GLY A 752 30.62 2.30 -2.49
N HIS A 753 31.34 3.43 -2.53
CA HIS A 753 31.41 4.44 -1.44
C HIS A 753 30.06 5.14 -1.14
N VAL A 754 29.01 4.79 -1.90
CA VAL A 754 27.61 5.22 -1.74
C VAL A 754 26.92 4.54 -0.54
N LYS A 755 27.61 3.62 0.14
CA LYS A 755 27.11 2.84 1.29
C LYS A 755 26.57 3.64 2.48
N VAL A 756 26.83 4.93 2.63
CA VAL A 756 26.29 5.67 3.81
C VAL A 756 25.02 6.47 3.47
N MET A 757 24.84 6.95 2.23
CA MET A 757 23.63 7.71 1.85
C MET A 757 22.36 6.86 1.76
N GLU A 758 22.48 5.58 1.42
CA GLU A 758 21.31 4.71 1.18
C GLU A 758 21.01 3.73 2.33
N LEU A 759 22.01 3.37 3.14
CA LEU A 759 21.76 2.57 4.35
C LEU A 759 21.01 3.35 5.46
N ALA A 760 20.98 4.68 5.41
CA ALA A 760 20.27 5.49 6.42
C ALA A 760 18.77 5.74 6.12
N ARG A 761 18.22 5.25 4.99
CA ARG A 761 16.82 5.55 4.62
C ARG A 761 15.85 4.51 5.16
N PHE A 762 15.39 4.72 6.38
CA PHE A 762 14.24 4.01 6.98
C PHE A 762 12.93 4.28 6.21
N LYS A 763 12.85 5.43 5.54
CA LYS A 763 11.66 5.87 4.81
C LYS A 763 11.70 5.36 3.36
N PRO A 764 10.67 4.62 2.91
CA PRO A 764 10.57 4.24 1.50
C PRO A 764 10.60 5.47 0.60
N MET A 765 11.26 5.34 -0.53
CA MET A 765 11.22 6.36 -1.57
C MET A 765 9.92 6.20 -2.35
N GLN A 766 9.17 7.28 -2.51
CA GLN A 766 8.05 7.29 -3.45
C GLN A 766 8.61 7.30 -4.88
N ARG A 767 8.23 6.29 -5.66
CA ARG A 767 8.61 6.14 -7.06
C ARG A 767 7.39 5.79 -7.89
N HIS A 768 7.30 6.43 -9.05
CA HIS A 768 6.37 6.03 -10.10
C HIS A 768 7.14 5.14 -11.06
N LEU A 769 6.71 3.89 -11.20
CA LEU A 769 7.36 2.90 -12.05
C LEU A 769 6.66 2.85 -13.40
N PHE A 770 7.43 2.67 -14.47
CA PHE A 770 6.93 2.44 -15.83
C PHE A 770 7.58 1.16 -16.37
N LEU A 771 6.76 0.12 -16.55
CA LEU A 771 7.19 -1.18 -17.06
C LEU A 771 7.01 -1.21 -18.59
N HIS A 772 8.12 -1.15 -19.31
CA HIS A 772 8.18 -1.35 -20.76
C HIS A 772 8.60 -2.79 -21.09
N GLN A 773 8.42 -3.17 -22.35
CA GLN A 773 8.85 -4.48 -22.86
C GLN A 773 10.36 -4.76 -22.65
N LYS A 774 11.21 -3.73 -22.75
CA LYS A 774 12.67 -3.87 -22.66
C LYS A 774 13.30 -3.26 -21.41
N ALA A 775 12.59 -2.42 -20.65
CA ALA A 775 13.11 -1.79 -19.44
C ALA A 775 12.04 -1.48 -18.39
N LEU A 776 12.46 -1.35 -17.14
CA LEU A 776 11.68 -0.81 -16.03
C LEU A 776 12.26 0.55 -15.62
N LEU A 777 11.47 1.61 -15.77
CA LEU A 777 11.88 2.97 -15.40
C LEU A 777 11.39 3.34 -14.00
N PHE A 778 12.25 4.02 -13.25
CA PHE A 778 11.94 4.59 -11.95
C PHE A 778 11.91 6.12 -12.09
N CYS A 779 10.77 6.72 -11.79
CA CYS A 779 10.59 8.16 -11.81
C CYS A 779 10.17 8.69 -10.44
N LYS A 780 10.48 9.96 -10.15
CA LYS A 780 9.97 10.69 -8.99
C LYS A 780 8.84 11.60 -9.45
N ARG A 781 7.63 11.39 -8.91
CA ARG A 781 6.49 12.29 -9.14
C ARG A 781 6.84 13.69 -8.60
N ARG A 782 6.59 14.71 -9.40
CA ARG A 782 6.68 16.12 -9.05
C ARG A 782 5.27 16.70 -9.02
N GLU A 783 5.01 17.51 -8.02
CA GLU A 783 3.86 18.40 -7.99
C GLU A 783 4.44 19.78 -8.30
N GLU A 784 4.21 20.28 -9.51
CA GLU A 784 4.67 21.62 -9.89
C GLU A 784 3.74 22.66 -9.29
N SER A 785 4.26 23.43 -8.33
CA SER A 785 3.58 24.58 -7.70
C SER A 785 3.75 25.85 -8.56
N GLY A 786 3.50 25.75 -9.86
CA GLY A 786 3.59 26.89 -10.79
C GLY A 786 2.29 27.71 -10.84
N GLU A 787 2.40 29.01 -11.12
CA GLU A 787 1.25 29.86 -11.46
C GLU A 787 0.72 29.47 -12.85
N GLY A 788 -0.15 28.46 -12.87
CA GLY A 788 -0.81 27.93 -14.06
C GLY A 788 -1.61 26.67 -13.72
N TYR A 789 -2.79 26.51 -14.32
CA TYR A 789 -3.73 25.41 -14.02
C TYR A 789 -3.37 24.05 -14.66
N GLU A 790 -2.09 23.76 -14.94
CA GLU A 790 -1.70 22.39 -15.31
C GLU A 790 -1.52 21.54 -14.04
N LYS A 791 -2.65 21.02 -13.55
CA LYS A 791 -2.73 20.08 -12.42
C LYS A 791 -2.20 18.66 -12.75
N ALA A 792 -1.60 18.45 -13.92
CA ALA A 792 -1.13 17.13 -14.32
C ALA A 792 0.23 16.82 -13.66
N PRO A 793 0.39 15.66 -13.00
CA PRO A 793 1.65 15.31 -12.34
C PRO A 793 2.76 15.09 -13.38
N SER A 794 3.92 15.72 -13.18
CA SER A 794 5.13 15.45 -13.98
C SER A 794 6.03 14.41 -13.29
N TYR A 795 6.79 13.64 -14.08
CA TYR A 795 7.59 12.52 -13.57
C TYR A 795 9.07 12.72 -13.91
N SER A 796 9.89 13.08 -12.93
CA SER A 796 11.34 13.20 -13.17
C SER A 796 12.00 11.84 -13.19
N PHE A 797 12.64 11.46 -14.30
CA PHE A 797 13.44 10.24 -14.44
C PHE A 797 14.53 10.13 -13.35
N LYS A 798 14.80 8.90 -12.89
CA LYS A 798 15.80 8.59 -11.85
C LYS A 798 16.71 7.42 -12.21
N GLN A 799 16.15 6.29 -12.66
CA GLN A 799 16.89 5.06 -12.90
C GLN A 799 16.18 4.23 -13.98
N GLU A 800 16.94 3.49 -14.77
CA GLU A 800 16.46 2.47 -15.71
C GLU A 800 17.05 1.11 -15.34
N LEU A 801 16.20 0.07 -15.32
CA LEU A 801 16.66 -1.33 -15.25
C LEU A 801 16.30 -2.04 -16.55
N SER A 802 17.30 -2.57 -17.25
CA SER A 802 17.08 -3.38 -18.44
C SER A 802 16.38 -4.70 -18.08
N MET A 803 15.31 -5.04 -18.81
CA MET A 803 14.59 -6.31 -18.60
C MET A 803 15.47 -7.53 -18.89
N ALA A 804 16.50 -7.40 -19.74
CA ALA A 804 17.44 -8.49 -20.01
C ALA A 804 18.34 -8.85 -18.82
N ALA A 805 18.43 -7.97 -17.82
CA ALA A 805 19.27 -8.13 -16.65
C ALA A 805 18.46 -8.14 -15.34
N ILE A 806 17.12 -8.21 -15.43
CA ILE A 806 16.23 -8.13 -14.26
C ILE A 806 15.83 -9.52 -13.77
N GLY A 807 15.70 -9.66 -12.46
CA GLY A 807 15.08 -10.80 -11.79
C GLY A 807 14.04 -10.32 -10.78
N ILE A 808 13.15 -11.23 -10.39
CA ILE A 808 12.02 -10.94 -9.50
C ILE A 808 11.95 -11.93 -8.34
N THR A 809 11.61 -11.45 -7.15
CA THR A 809 11.21 -12.26 -5.98
C THR A 809 9.76 -11.91 -5.64
N GLU A 810 8.86 -12.89 -5.73
CA GLU A 810 7.41 -12.66 -5.54
C GLU A 810 7.02 -12.36 -4.10
N HIS A 811 7.71 -12.96 -3.12
CA HIS A 811 7.42 -12.74 -1.70
C HIS A 811 8.64 -12.13 -1.02
N ALA A 812 8.55 -10.83 -0.71
CA ALA A 812 9.49 -10.18 0.19
C ALA A 812 9.04 -10.43 1.65
N LYS A 813 9.99 -10.50 2.60
CA LYS A 813 9.67 -10.78 4.01
C LYS A 813 8.89 -9.62 4.64
N GLY A 814 7.88 -9.95 5.45
CA GLY A 814 7.18 -9.01 6.35
C GLY A 814 5.91 -8.32 5.82
N ASP A 815 5.54 -8.45 4.54
CA ASP A 815 4.29 -7.88 4.00
C ASP A 815 3.87 -8.61 2.71
N SER A 816 2.63 -9.12 2.64
CA SER A 816 2.13 -9.83 1.46
C SER A 816 2.07 -8.94 0.21
N LYS A 817 2.02 -7.60 0.39
CA LYS A 817 1.96 -6.59 -0.68
C LYS A 817 3.34 -6.21 -1.25
N LYS A 818 4.42 -6.81 -0.75
CA LYS A 818 5.79 -6.53 -1.22
C LYS A 818 6.32 -7.59 -2.18
N PHE A 819 7.06 -7.13 -3.18
CA PHE A 819 7.88 -7.96 -4.09
C PHE A 819 9.23 -7.30 -4.31
N GLU A 820 10.22 -8.05 -4.79
CA GLU A 820 11.56 -7.52 -5.05
C GLU A 820 11.90 -7.60 -6.53
N VAL A 821 12.60 -6.59 -7.03
CA VAL A 821 13.15 -6.52 -8.38
C VAL A 821 14.64 -6.30 -8.26
N TRP A 822 15.46 -7.10 -8.95
CA TRP A 822 16.92 -7.07 -8.77
C TRP A 822 17.70 -7.24 -10.08
N SER A 823 18.93 -6.74 -10.14
CA SER A 823 19.82 -6.84 -11.32
C SER A 823 20.62 -8.15 -11.36
N ARG A 824 21.26 -8.47 -12.51
CA ARG A 824 21.99 -9.73 -12.81
C ARG A 824 23.22 -9.98 -11.92
N SER A 825 22.96 -10.30 -10.64
CA SER A 825 23.90 -10.62 -9.54
C SER A 825 23.33 -10.27 -8.15
N ARG A 826 22.11 -9.69 -8.09
CA ARG A 826 21.54 -9.02 -6.91
C ARG A 826 22.47 -7.96 -6.33
N ASP A 827 23.21 -7.26 -7.20
CA ASP A 827 24.04 -6.11 -6.82
C ASP A 827 23.18 -4.87 -6.50
N GLU A 828 22.02 -4.75 -7.16
CA GLU A 828 20.97 -3.78 -6.86
C GLU A 828 19.67 -4.54 -6.59
N VAL A 829 19.04 -4.28 -5.45
CA VAL A 829 17.76 -4.88 -5.06
C VAL A 829 16.78 -3.78 -4.69
N TYR A 830 15.63 -3.78 -5.34
CA TYR A 830 14.54 -2.86 -5.10
C TYR A 830 13.37 -3.61 -4.49
N THR A 831 13.08 -3.36 -3.22
CA THR A 831 11.84 -3.86 -2.59
C THR A 831 10.72 -2.88 -2.90
N VAL A 832 9.67 -3.36 -3.57
CA VAL A 832 8.54 -2.58 -4.03
C VAL A 832 7.30 -2.99 -3.23
N GLN A 833 6.67 -2.04 -2.54
CA GLN A 833 5.40 -2.24 -1.85
C GLN A 833 4.26 -1.65 -2.66
N ALA A 834 3.33 -2.50 -3.07
CA ALA A 834 2.09 -2.11 -3.73
C ALA A 834 1.05 -1.60 -2.73
N VAL A 835 0.07 -0.85 -3.25
CA VAL A 835 -1.08 -0.37 -2.46
C VAL A 835 -2.00 -1.52 -2.01
N SER A 836 -2.09 -2.59 -2.79
CA SER A 836 -2.84 -3.81 -2.47
C SER A 836 -2.15 -5.06 -3.00
N GLU A 837 -2.54 -6.23 -2.48
CA GLU A 837 -2.02 -7.53 -2.92
C GLU A 837 -2.43 -7.86 -4.36
N GLU A 838 -3.62 -7.40 -4.78
CA GLU A 838 -4.09 -7.51 -6.16
C GLU A 838 -3.15 -6.77 -7.12
N VAL A 839 -2.79 -5.51 -6.80
CA VAL A 839 -1.87 -4.71 -7.62
C VAL A 839 -0.51 -5.39 -7.69
N LYS A 840 0.03 -5.86 -6.56
CA LYS A 840 1.26 -6.66 -6.56
C LYS A 840 1.15 -7.86 -7.51
N THR A 841 0.08 -8.64 -7.40
CA THR A 841 -0.12 -9.87 -8.18
C THR A 841 -0.13 -9.57 -9.68
N ILE A 842 -0.81 -8.50 -10.10
CA ILE A 842 -0.84 -8.07 -11.51
C ILE A 842 0.58 -7.70 -11.98
N TRP A 843 1.32 -6.91 -11.20
CA TRP A 843 2.69 -6.50 -11.55
C TRP A 843 3.66 -7.67 -11.63
N VAL A 844 3.64 -8.57 -10.64
CA VAL A 844 4.49 -9.78 -10.63
C VAL A 844 4.17 -10.66 -11.83
N THR A 845 2.88 -10.85 -12.13
CA THR A 845 2.44 -11.66 -13.27
C THR A 845 2.92 -11.09 -14.59
N GLU A 846 2.82 -9.76 -14.77
CA GLU A 846 3.22 -9.11 -16.02
C GLU A 846 4.74 -9.12 -16.22
N ILE A 847 5.52 -8.87 -15.16
CA ILE A 847 6.99 -9.00 -15.21
C ILE A 847 7.39 -10.45 -15.53
N ARG A 848 6.72 -11.44 -14.92
CA ARG A 848 6.98 -12.87 -15.17
C ARG A 848 6.68 -13.25 -16.63
N LYS A 849 5.60 -12.73 -17.23
CA LYS A 849 5.30 -12.94 -18.65
C LYS A 849 6.43 -12.43 -19.55
N LEU A 850 6.95 -11.24 -19.28
CA LEU A 850 8.08 -10.69 -20.06
C LEU A 850 9.35 -11.52 -19.93
N LEU A 851 9.70 -11.92 -18.71
CA LEU A 851 10.86 -12.77 -18.47
C LEU A 851 10.72 -14.13 -19.16
N THR A 852 9.51 -14.70 -19.17
CA THR A 852 9.22 -15.97 -19.85
C THR A 852 9.32 -15.82 -21.36
N GLY A 853 8.73 -14.77 -21.95
CA GLY A 853 8.82 -14.49 -23.38
C GLY A 853 10.26 -14.20 -23.85
N GLN A 854 11.08 -13.53 -23.03
CA GLN A 854 12.51 -13.35 -23.34
C GLN A 854 13.30 -14.67 -23.32
N LEU A 855 12.96 -15.57 -22.38
CA LEU A 855 13.57 -16.89 -22.32
C LEU A 855 13.21 -17.74 -23.54
N GLU A 856 11.95 -17.69 -23.98
CA GLU A 856 11.47 -18.35 -25.20
C GLU A 856 12.17 -17.80 -26.45
N ALA A 857 12.22 -16.47 -26.61
CA ALA A 857 12.94 -15.84 -27.72
C ALA A 857 14.46 -16.17 -27.73
N CYS A 858 15.10 -16.26 -26.56
CA CYS A 858 16.49 -16.72 -26.45
C CYS A 858 16.67 -18.20 -26.85
N LYS A 859 15.71 -19.07 -26.50
CA LYS A 859 15.72 -20.49 -26.89
C LYS A 859 15.54 -20.63 -28.40
N GLU A 860 14.60 -19.91 -29.00
CA GLU A 860 14.37 -19.90 -30.45
C GLU A 860 15.58 -19.36 -31.22
N ALA A 861 16.18 -18.25 -30.75
CA ALA A 861 17.40 -17.70 -31.35
C ALA A 861 18.62 -18.62 -31.21
N SER A 862 18.67 -19.45 -30.16
CA SER A 862 19.72 -20.46 -29.97
C SER A 862 19.49 -21.71 -30.83
N GLN A 863 18.23 -22.09 -31.04
CA GLN A 863 17.85 -23.21 -31.91
C GLN A 863 18.02 -22.87 -33.40
N GLN A 864 17.85 -21.60 -33.79
CA GLN A 864 18.15 -21.14 -35.16
C GLN A 864 19.66 -21.00 -35.44
N ARG A 865 20.54 -21.06 -34.43
CA ARG A 865 22.00 -20.94 -34.58
C ARG A 865 22.74 -22.28 -34.68
N ALA A 866 22.06 -23.42 -34.73
CA ALA A 866 22.66 -24.72 -35.09
C ALA A 866 21.64 -25.56 -35.88
N PRO A 867 21.96 -26.14 -37.07
CA PRO A 867 23.27 -26.64 -37.50
C PRO A 867 23.68 -26.31 -38.97
N GLU A 868 24.90 -25.81 -39.18
CA GLU A 868 25.67 -26.07 -40.40
C GLU A 868 27.13 -26.32 -40.00
N GLN A 869 27.45 -27.55 -39.60
CA GLN A 869 28.82 -28.09 -39.70
C GLN A 869 28.81 -29.59 -39.40
N PHE A 870 28.55 -30.39 -40.44
CA PHE A 870 29.09 -31.73 -40.59
C PHE A 870 29.18 -32.05 -42.08
N SER A 871 30.38 -31.96 -42.65
CA SER A 871 30.92 -32.91 -43.65
C SER A 871 32.41 -32.62 -43.92
N SER A 872 33.18 -33.70 -44.13
CA SER A 872 34.63 -33.81 -44.40
C SER A 872 35.57 -33.33 -43.26
N ASP A 873 36.49 -34.10 -42.69
CA ASP A 873 37.29 -35.18 -43.26
C ASP A 873 37.71 -36.25 -42.23
N THR A 874 37.75 -37.48 -42.73
CA THR A 874 38.50 -38.61 -42.19
C THR A 874 40.01 -38.39 -42.32
N SER A 875 40.78 -38.57 -41.24
CA SER A 875 41.88 -39.56 -41.16
C SER A 875 42.81 -39.35 -39.95
N SER A 876 43.36 -40.48 -39.49
CA SER A 876 44.53 -40.68 -38.63
C SER A 876 44.35 -40.78 -37.10
N THR A 877 44.03 -42.01 -36.69
CA THR A 877 44.74 -42.86 -35.70
C THR A 877 45.54 -42.22 -34.57
N ASN A 878 45.16 -42.61 -33.35
CA ASN A 878 45.94 -43.15 -32.21
C ASN A 878 45.42 -42.54 -30.90
N ARG A 879 45.30 -43.20 -29.74
CA ARG A 879 45.39 -44.59 -29.24
C ARG A 879 45.31 -44.39 -27.72
N TYR A 880 44.52 -45.20 -26.99
CA TYR A 880 44.57 -45.38 -25.53
C TYR A 880 44.17 -44.16 -24.67
N ASP A 881 43.44 -44.25 -23.54
CA ASP A 881 42.88 -45.37 -22.81
C ASP A 881 41.74 -44.89 -21.91
N TYR A 882 40.86 -45.82 -21.61
CA TYR A 882 39.79 -45.77 -20.62
C TYR A 882 40.35 -45.64 -19.18
N THR A 883 39.72 -44.84 -18.32
CA THR A 883 38.99 -45.36 -17.13
C THR A 883 38.25 -44.26 -16.34
N PRO A 884 37.02 -44.54 -15.84
CA PRO A 884 36.19 -43.62 -15.06
C PRO A 884 36.06 -44.03 -13.58
N SER A 885 35.93 -43.06 -12.67
CA SER A 885 35.40 -43.19 -11.28
C SER A 885 35.75 -41.90 -10.52
N HIS A 886 35.01 -41.35 -9.56
CA HIS A 886 33.76 -41.67 -8.89
C HIS A 886 33.33 -40.39 -8.13
N LEU A 887 32.03 -40.32 -7.80
CA LEU A 887 31.36 -39.49 -6.80
C LEU A 887 32.24 -38.87 -5.68
N HIS A 888 31.95 -37.62 -5.31
CA HIS A 888 31.45 -37.32 -3.94
C HIS A 888 30.73 -35.97 -3.83
N MET A 889 29.43 -36.06 -3.59
CA MET A 889 28.64 -35.11 -2.81
C MET A 889 29.20 -35.06 -1.39
N HIS A 890 29.25 -33.88 -0.76
CA HIS A 890 28.81 -33.76 0.63
C HIS A 890 28.50 -32.30 0.99
N MET A 891 27.25 -32.14 1.44
CA MET A 891 26.63 -31.14 2.34
C MET A 891 26.82 -29.66 2.07
#